data_AF-A0A955N5N4-F1
#
_entry.id   AF-A0A955N5N4-F1
#
_cell.length_a   1.000
_cell.length_b   1.000
_cell.length_c   1.000
_cell.angle_alpha   90.00
_cell.angle_beta   90.00
_cell.angle_gamma   90.00
#
_symmetry.space_group_name_H-M   'P 1'
#
loop_
_entity.id
_entity.type
_entity.pdbx_description
1 polymer ?
#
loop_
_entity_poly.entity_id
_entity_poly.type
_entity_poly.pdbx_seq_one_letter_code
_entity_poly.pdbx_strand_id
1 'polypeptide(L)'
;MYRVFAHDKQSRINLGIRRRLTPLLGNDRKKIELMYSLLFSMPGTPVIYYGEEIGMGDNFYLGDRNGVRTPMQWSADRNAGFSYGNPQKLYLPIIIDPEYHYEAVNVELQQNNAQSPLWWMKRIVSLRKRYKVFGRGSIEFLHPSNRKVLVFLRRYQDETILVAVNLSRHAQWVELDLAEFKGRRPLTLFGRSKFPAIGDLPYLLTLSGHAFYWFALEPVESKKLESQGKTEQGLPTITISKDWDNLIQKREKVKLENLLPQYLQGRRWFGGKARTMQFVEITETIPLPQENPLAVLALIRVEYTEGEPEMYLLPLQYIPADRMAPLVDSPAAIARVRVKMKDGEQEGLLIDAMWDREFQKLLLDSISRNRRFTGPTGDLVTQAMKIFRRQLQKEVPTLEPTLLKGEQSNSSVLFGHEFILKLYRRAEVGVNPDFEIGRFLTNKGFPHIAPLAGAIEYQRDNGDLLTFGILQKFIQNEGDAWKYTLDELSRYLEEALTHPTAITTSSIPQKSLMALVDEDIPSEAREWIGPYLEEARLLGLRTGELHAALASDSEDSEFKPEPFTDFYRRGLYQSMLGTVNMNFPLLRTQVKGLQEPVQNLAKQVLEGEGRLRKRLLSIRDRKLTCTRIRCHGDYHLGQVLFTGKDFIIIDFEGEPARPLNVRRLKESPLRDVAGMLRSFHYAAHASSIGLVQGVRPEDFSLLEPWARLWQTWVSVSYLKAYLSIREVRDLLPPSLDDVQILLNGYLLQKAIYELGYELNNRPDWVRIPLDGIHQILEVD
;
A
#
# COMPACT_ATOMS: atom_id res chain seq x y z
N MET A 1 -48.68 14.12 -3.90
CA MET A 1 -48.08 12.83 -3.48
C MET A 1 -48.51 11.68 -4.40
N TYR A 2 -49.77 11.20 -4.37
CA TYR A 2 -50.18 10.01 -5.15
C TYR A 2 -50.03 10.11 -6.67
N ARG A 3 -50.27 11.29 -7.25
CA ARG A 3 -50.10 11.53 -8.69
C ARG A 3 -48.64 11.43 -9.16
N VAL A 4 -47.68 11.50 -8.25
CA VAL A 4 -46.23 11.49 -8.57
C VAL A 4 -45.59 10.15 -8.19
N PHE A 5 -45.99 9.57 -7.06
CA PHE A 5 -45.31 8.40 -6.48
C PHE A 5 -46.13 7.10 -6.55
N ALA A 6 -47.39 7.14 -6.96
CA ALA A 6 -48.25 5.94 -7.01
C ALA A 6 -49.08 5.95 -8.29
N HIS A 7 -48.43 5.93 -9.46
CA HIS A 7 -49.10 5.97 -10.77
C HIS A 7 -50.01 4.75 -10.98
N ASP A 8 -49.59 3.58 -10.52
CA ASP A 8 -50.43 2.38 -10.48
C ASP A 8 -51.45 2.47 -9.33
N LYS A 9 -52.75 2.31 -9.65
CA LYS A 9 -53.83 2.31 -8.66
C LYS A 9 -53.71 1.16 -7.66
N GLN A 10 -53.12 0.02 -8.05
CA GLN A 10 -52.94 -1.16 -7.18
C GLN A 10 -51.88 -0.96 -6.10
N SER A 11 -50.97 0.01 -6.30
CA SER A 11 -49.94 0.41 -5.32
C SER A 11 -50.49 1.23 -4.16
N ARG A 12 -51.81 1.50 -4.13
CA ARG A 12 -52.50 2.31 -3.12
C ARG A 12 -53.43 1.43 -2.27
N ILE A 13 -53.43 1.63 -0.96
CA ILE A 13 -54.44 1.07 -0.06
C ILE A 13 -54.80 2.09 1.01
N ASN A 14 -56.09 2.32 1.23
CA ASN A 14 -56.61 3.39 2.09
C ASN A 14 -55.97 4.75 1.74
N LEU A 15 -55.17 5.29 2.66
CA LEU A 15 -54.41 6.55 2.56
C LEU A 15 -52.87 6.32 2.53
N GLY A 16 -52.40 5.15 2.06
CA GLY A 16 -50.98 4.81 2.04
C GLY A 16 -50.47 4.28 0.71
N ILE A 17 -49.15 4.40 0.49
CA ILE A 17 -48.43 3.80 -0.64
C ILE A 17 -47.81 2.48 -0.17
N ARG A 18 -48.00 1.42 -0.97
CA ARG A 18 -47.58 0.03 -0.66
C ARG A 18 -46.23 -0.35 -1.28
N ARG A 19 -45.40 0.65 -1.56
CA ARG A 19 -44.11 0.49 -2.24
C ARG A 19 -42.98 0.85 -1.27
N ARG A 20 -41.84 0.19 -1.43
CA ARG A 20 -40.57 0.61 -0.79
C ARG A 20 -39.99 1.81 -1.54
N LEU A 21 -39.06 2.54 -0.93
CA LEU A 21 -38.44 3.71 -1.55
C LEU A 21 -37.76 3.38 -2.90
N THR A 22 -37.02 2.27 -2.99
CA THR A 22 -36.27 1.91 -4.21
C THR A 22 -37.20 1.71 -5.41
N PRO A 23 -38.25 0.88 -5.35
CA PRO A 23 -39.18 0.75 -6.46
C PRO A 23 -40.08 1.98 -6.67
N LEU A 24 -40.21 2.87 -5.67
CA LEU A 24 -40.92 4.15 -5.79
C LEU A 24 -40.16 5.16 -6.66
N LEU A 25 -38.83 5.13 -6.60
CA LEU A 25 -37.94 6.02 -7.34
C LEU A 25 -37.42 5.40 -8.64
N GLY A 26 -37.95 4.23 -9.02
CA GLY A 26 -37.58 3.49 -10.22
C GLY A 26 -36.13 3.01 -10.17
N ASN A 27 -35.67 2.58 -9.00
CA ASN A 27 -34.31 2.09 -8.76
C ASN A 27 -33.19 3.09 -9.15
N ASP A 28 -33.53 4.38 -9.24
CA ASP A 28 -32.58 5.45 -9.56
C ASP A 28 -31.77 5.80 -8.31
N ARG A 29 -30.55 5.24 -8.26
CA ARG A 29 -29.63 5.42 -7.15
C ARG A 29 -29.42 6.88 -6.76
N LYS A 30 -29.31 7.81 -7.72
CA LYS A 30 -29.07 9.23 -7.40
C LYS A 30 -30.27 9.86 -6.71
N LYS A 31 -31.50 9.50 -7.09
CA LYS A 31 -32.70 9.97 -6.40
C LYS A 31 -32.82 9.38 -5.00
N ILE A 32 -32.50 8.09 -4.84
CA ILE A 32 -32.53 7.41 -3.54
C ILE A 32 -31.53 8.07 -2.58
N GLU A 33 -30.29 8.27 -3.02
CA GLU A 33 -29.25 8.93 -2.23
C GLU A 33 -29.61 10.39 -1.90
N LEU A 34 -30.22 11.13 -2.84
CA LEU A 34 -30.73 12.49 -2.58
C LEU A 34 -31.82 12.50 -1.50
N MET A 35 -32.78 11.58 -1.57
CA MET A 35 -33.85 11.49 -0.58
C MET A 35 -33.30 11.20 0.82
N TYR A 36 -32.34 10.28 0.91
CA TYR A 36 -31.64 10.02 2.17
C TYR A 36 -30.78 11.19 2.61
N SER A 37 -30.11 11.89 1.71
CA SER A 37 -29.39 13.11 2.02
C SER A 37 -30.30 14.14 2.70
N LEU A 38 -31.51 14.36 2.16
CA LEU A 38 -32.49 15.23 2.81
C LEU A 38 -32.91 14.68 4.18
N LEU A 39 -33.29 13.40 4.27
CA LEU A 39 -33.72 12.78 5.53
C LEU A 39 -32.65 12.89 6.63
N PHE A 40 -31.38 12.65 6.30
CA PHE A 40 -30.26 12.67 7.24
C PHE A 40 -29.67 14.06 7.48
N SER A 41 -30.02 15.08 6.70
CA SER A 41 -29.60 16.47 6.93
C SER A 41 -30.67 17.33 7.60
N MET A 42 -31.93 16.88 7.64
CA MET A 42 -33.03 17.59 8.31
C MET A 42 -33.07 17.35 9.84
N PRO A 43 -33.76 18.22 10.61
CA PRO A 43 -33.97 18.03 12.04
C PRO A 43 -34.82 16.78 12.35
N GLY A 44 -34.65 16.23 13.56
CA GLY A 44 -35.45 15.11 14.05
C GLY A 44 -34.74 13.75 14.01
N THR A 45 -35.48 12.66 14.15
CA THR A 45 -34.92 11.30 14.10
C THR A 45 -35.25 10.69 12.73
N PRO A 46 -34.25 10.38 11.88
CA PRO A 46 -34.52 9.74 10.60
C PRO A 46 -35.07 8.33 10.86
N VAL A 47 -36.17 7.98 10.21
CA VAL A 47 -36.79 6.65 10.27
C VAL A 47 -36.67 6.02 8.89
N ILE A 48 -36.11 4.83 8.84
CA ILE A 48 -35.95 4.02 7.62
C ILE A 48 -36.64 2.67 7.84
N TYR A 49 -37.11 2.07 6.75
CA TYR A 49 -37.70 0.74 6.81
C TYR A 49 -36.64 -0.32 6.51
N TYR A 50 -36.64 -1.43 7.24
CA TYR A 50 -35.63 -2.48 7.06
C TYR A 50 -35.57 -2.94 5.60
N GLY A 51 -34.38 -3.14 5.06
CA GLY A 51 -34.18 -3.55 3.67
C GLY A 51 -34.04 -2.38 2.71
N GLU A 52 -34.47 -1.17 3.06
CA GLU A 52 -34.19 -0.01 2.22
C GLU A 52 -32.69 0.32 2.16
N GLU A 53 -31.92 -0.04 3.20
CA GLU A 53 -30.47 0.16 3.27
C GLU A 53 -29.71 -0.63 2.18
N ILE A 54 -30.28 -1.75 1.73
CA ILE A 54 -29.73 -2.56 0.63
C ILE A 54 -30.46 -2.31 -0.69
N GLY A 55 -31.46 -1.43 -0.72
CA GLY A 55 -32.28 -1.20 -1.90
C GLY A 55 -33.26 -2.33 -2.22
N MET A 56 -33.76 -3.03 -1.20
CA MET A 56 -34.68 -4.15 -1.34
C MET A 56 -35.96 -3.75 -2.09
N GLY A 57 -36.42 -4.64 -2.97
CA GLY A 57 -37.68 -4.51 -3.70
C GLY A 57 -38.92 -4.84 -2.88
N ASP A 58 -40.08 -4.63 -3.48
CA ASP A 58 -41.38 -4.95 -2.88
C ASP A 58 -42.18 -5.91 -3.76
N ASN A 59 -43.24 -6.48 -3.18
CA ASN A 59 -44.25 -7.25 -3.91
C ASN A 59 -45.64 -6.69 -3.62
N PHE A 60 -46.00 -5.60 -4.30
CA PHE A 60 -47.26 -4.89 -4.05
C PHE A 60 -48.54 -5.70 -4.39
N TYR A 61 -48.41 -6.85 -5.05
CA TYR A 61 -49.51 -7.79 -5.30
C TYR A 61 -49.94 -8.54 -4.03
N LEU A 62 -49.08 -8.63 -3.01
CA LEU A 62 -49.44 -9.20 -1.71
C LEU A 62 -50.42 -8.26 -0.98
N GLY A 63 -51.60 -8.76 -0.56
CA GLY A 63 -52.65 -7.98 0.13
C GLY A 63 -52.16 -7.14 1.32
N ASP A 64 -52.91 -6.09 1.69
CA ASP A 64 -52.52 -5.09 2.71
C ASP A 64 -51.12 -4.47 2.46
N ARG A 65 -50.32 -4.15 3.48
CA ARG A 65 -48.94 -3.66 3.33
C ARG A 65 -47.92 -4.79 3.35
N ASN A 66 -48.33 -6.03 3.07
CA ASN A 66 -47.44 -7.18 3.14
C ASN A 66 -46.34 -7.15 2.06
N GLY A 67 -46.57 -6.46 0.95
CA GLY A 67 -45.57 -6.27 -0.11
C GLY A 67 -44.27 -5.61 0.34
N VAL A 68 -44.30 -4.79 1.39
CA VAL A 68 -43.10 -4.18 1.97
C VAL A 68 -42.62 -4.90 3.23
N ARG A 69 -43.36 -5.90 3.72
CA ARG A 69 -43.06 -6.68 4.93
C ARG A 69 -42.45 -8.05 4.61
N THR A 70 -42.00 -8.25 3.38
CA THR A 70 -41.37 -9.51 2.93
C THR A 70 -40.07 -9.76 3.70
N PRO A 71 -39.64 -11.03 3.85
CA PRO A 71 -38.44 -11.37 4.60
C PRO A 71 -37.20 -10.61 4.12
N MET A 72 -36.32 -10.23 5.06
CA MET A 72 -35.06 -9.55 4.75
C MET A 72 -34.14 -10.43 3.90
N GLN A 73 -33.44 -9.83 2.94
CA GLN A 73 -32.53 -10.52 2.02
C GLN A 73 -31.11 -10.52 2.60
N TRP A 74 -30.76 -11.55 3.36
CA TRP A 74 -29.47 -11.68 4.04
C TRP A 74 -28.36 -12.21 3.13
N SER A 75 -28.62 -13.26 2.36
CA SER A 75 -27.66 -13.90 1.46
C SER A 75 -28.33 -14.41 0.18
N ALA A 76 -27.52 -14.97 -0.73
CA ALA A 76 -28.01 -15.67 -1.93
C ALA A 76 -28.53 -17.10 -1.63
N ASP A 77 -28.47 -17.54 -0.37
CA ASP A 77 -28.90 -18.87 0.03
C ASP A 77 -30.44 -18.99 0.05
N ARG A 78 -30.94 -20.21 0.29
CA ARG A 78 -32.36 -20.55 0.36
C ARG A 78 -33.14 -19.54 1.21
N ASN A 79 -34.28 -19.09 0.67
CA ASN A 79 -35.13 -18.07 1.28
C ASN A 79 -34.36 -16.78 1.63
N ALA A 80 -33.40 -16.41 0.79
CA ALA A 80 -32.54 -15.24 0.99
C ALA A 80 -31.74 -15.25 2.32
N GLY A 81 -31.44 -16.44 2.85
CA GLY A 81 -30.80 -16.60 4.16
C GLY A 81 -31.70 -16.29 5.36
N PHE A 82 -32.99 -16.01 5.17
CA PHE A 82 -33.93 -15.72 6.27
C PHE A 82 -34.40 -16.98 7.00
N SER A 83 -34.51 -18.11 6.32
CA SER A 83 -35.04 -19.36 6.88
C SER A 83 -34.60 -20.58 6.07
N TYR A 84 -34.34 -21.70 6.74
CA TYR A 84 -34.06 -22.98 6.06
C TYR A 84 -35.33 -23.79 5.71
N GLY A 85 -36.52 -23.29 6.09
CA GLY A 85 -37.79 -23.98 5.88
C GLY A 85 -38.21 -24.13 4.42
N ASN A 86 -39.23 -24.96 4.17
CA ASN A 86 -39.83 -25.07 2.84
C ASN A 86 -40.36 -23.68 2.41
N PRO A 87 -39.96 -23.13 1.24
CA PRO A 87 -40.41 -21.82 0.76
C PRO A 87 -41.94 -21.65 0.74
N GLN A 88 -42.68 -22.73 0.46
CA GLN A 88 -44.15 -22.73 0.44
C GLN A 88 -44.79 -22.60 1.83
N LYS A 89 -43.99 -22.78 2.91
CA LYS A 89 -44.43 -22.62 4.31
C LYS A 89 -44.03 -21.27 4.92
N LEU A 90 -43.39 -20.38 4.15
CA LEU A 90 -43.08 -19.04 4.65
C LEU A 90 -44.36 -18.23 4.85
N TYR A 91 -44.43 -17.48 5.96
CA TYR A 91 -45.56 -16.62 6.27
C TYR A 91 -45.77 -15.53 5.20
N LEU A 92 -44.68 -14.97 4.67
CA LEU A 92 -44.65 -14.11 3.50
C LEU A 92 -43.55 -14.56 2.54
N PRO A 93 -43.74 -14.46 1.22
CA PRO A 93 -42.75 -14.88 0.24
C PRO A 93 -41.56 -13.91 0.21
N ILE A 94 -40.39 -14.42 -0.19
CA ILE A 94 -39.22 -13.62 -0.56
C ILE A 94 -39.46 -12.87 -1.88
N ILE A 95 -38.65 -11.84 -2.14
CA ILE A 95 -38.70 -11.12 -3.41
C ILE A 95 -37.93 -11.91 -4.47
N ILE A 96 -38.64 -12.31 -5.52
CA ILE A 96 -38.09 -13.01 -6.70
C ILE A 96 -38.22 -12.19 -7.98
N ASP A 97 -38.58 -10.90 -7.86
CA ASP A 97 -38.57 -9.98 -8.99
C ASP A 97 -37.13 -9.87 -9.54
N PRO A 98 -36.89 -10.05 -10.85
CA PRO A 98 -35.54 -10.03 -11.41
C PRO A 98 -34.74 -8.75 -11.11
N GLU A 99 -35.40 -7.58 -11.01
CA GLU A 99 -34.74 -6.31 -10.72
C GLU A 99 -34.26 -6.23 -9.26
N TYR A 100 -34.93 -6.94 -8.35
CA TYR A 100 -34.68 -6.89 -6.90
C TYR A 100 -34.38 -8.26 -6.28
N HIS A 101 -33.98 -9.23 -7.11
CA HIS A 101 -33.84 -10.62 -6.71
C HIS A 101 -32.81 -10.76 -5.59
N TYR A 102 -33.10 -11.62 -4.61
CA TYR A 102 -32.25 -11.77 -3.42
C TYR A 102 -30.84 -12.27 -3.72
N GLU A 103 -30.62 -12.98 -4.82
CA GLU A 103 -29.27 -13.37 -5.25
C GLU A 103 -28.41 -12.18 -5.70
N ALA A 104 -29.02 -11.05 -6.09
CA ALA A 104 -28.30 -9.84 -6.52
C ALA A 104 -28.38 -8.72 -5.47
N VAL A 105 -29.48 -8.64 -4.73
CA VAL A 105 -29.75 -7.63 -3.69
C VAL A 105 -29.79 -8.32 -2.34
N ASN A 106 -28.65 -8.51 -1.69
CA ASN A 106 -28.62 -9.04 -0.32
C ASN A 106 -27.50 -8.41 0.52
N VAL A 107 -27.59 -8.60 1.83
CA VAL A 107 -26.64 -8.05 2.80
C VAL A 107 -25.23 -8.59 2.57
N GLU A 108 -25.06 -9.91 2.40
CA GLU A 108 -23.76 -10.55 2.23
C GLU A 108 -22.96 -10.00 1.03
N LEU A 109 -23.59 -9.94 -0.16
CA LEU A 109 -22.96 -9.38 -1.36
C LEU A 109 -22.67 -7.89 -1.20
N GLN A 110 -23.58 -7.13 -0.58
CA GLN A 110 -23.36 -5.71 -0.38
C GLN A 110 -22.34 -5.40 0.71
N GLN A 111 -22.12 -6.30 1.69
CA GLN A 111 -21.04 -6.19 2.67
C GLN A 111 -19.67 -6.30 2.00
N ASN A 112 -19.54 -7.16 0.99
CA ASN A 112 -18.30 -7.36 0.24
C ASN A 112 -18.06 -6.32 -0.88
N ASN A 113 -18.99 -5.38 -1.09
CA ASN A 113 -18.86 -4.32 -2.08
C ASN A 113 -18.92 -2.94 -1.41
N ALA A 114 -17.76 -2.28 -1.22
CA ALA A 114 -17.67 -0.96 -0.59
C ALA A 114 -18.43 0.16 -1.33
N GLN A 115 -18.82 -0.04 -2.59
CA GLN A 115 -19.64 0.91 -3.36
C GLN A 115 -21.14 0.61 -3.27
N SER A 116 -21.56 -0.37 -2.45
CA SER A 116 -22.97 -0.75 -2.31
C SER A 116 -23.82 0.32 -1.61
N PRO A 117 -25.16 0.31 -1.83
CA PRO A 117 -26.11 1.08 -1.03
C PRO A 117 -25.92 0.91 0.48
N LEU A 118 -25.63 -0.32 0.94
CA LEU A 118 -25.39 -0.62 2.35
C LEU A 118 -24.21 0.18 2.93
N TRP A 119 -23.06 0.19 2.24
CA TRP A 119 -21.91 0.96 2.69
C TRP A 119 -22.14 2.46 2.59
N TRP A 120 -22.86 2.92 1.57
CA TRP A 120 -23.27 4.31 1.47
C TRP A 120 -24.17 4.73 2.64
N MET A 121 -25.15 3.89 3.03
CA MET A 121 -26.02 4.13 4.18
C MET A 121 -25.23 4.17 5.50
N LYS A 122 -24.27 3.26 5.68
CA LYS A 122 -23.36 3.29 6.84
C LYS A 122 -22.58 4.61 6.92
N ARG A 123 -22.08 5.13 5.79
CA ARG A 123 -21.35 6.41 5.73
C ARG A 123 -22.24 7.59 6.14
N ILE A 124 -23.44 7.70 5.59
CA ILE A 124 -24.32 8.84 5.91
C ILE A 124 -24.81 8.83 7.36
N VAL A 125 -25.10 7.64 7.92
CA VAL A 125 -25.42 7.47 9.35
C VAL A 125 -24.23 7.89 10.22
N SER A 126 -23.01 7.50 9.83
CA SER A 126 -21.79 7.85 10.57
C SER A 126 -21.52 9.35 10.53
N LEU A 127 -21.72 10.02 9.39
CA LEU A 127 -21.63 11.48 9.27
C LEU A 127 -22.65 12.18 10.18
N ARG A 128 -23.92 11.73 10.18
CA ARG A 128 -24.94 12.29 11.08
C ARG A 128 -24.58 12.11 12.55
N LYS A 129 -23.99 10.97 12.94
CA LYS A 129 -23.53 10.74 14.32
C LYS A 129 -22.33 11.60 14.71
N ARG A 130 -21.41 11.85 13.76
CA ARG A 130 -20.19 12.65 13.97
C ARG A 130 -20.51 14.13 14.19
N TYR A 131 -21.40 14.69 13.36
CA TYR A 131 -21.75 16.11 13.39
C TYR A 131 -23.06 16.32 14.16
N LYS A 132 -22.94 16.81 15.40
CA LYS A 132 -24.10 16.99 16.30
C LYS A 132 -25.12 17.96 15.73
N VAL A 133 -24.67 18.87 14.88
CA VAL A 133 -25.50 19.87 14.20
C VAL A 133 -26.69 19.27 13.43
N PHE A 134 -26.58 18.05 12.87
CA PHE A 134 -27.69 17.44 12.15
C PHE A 134 -28.83 16.98 13.08
N GLY A 135 -28.48 16.50 14.28
CA GLY A 135 -29.45 16.03 15.28
C GLY A 135 -29.97 17.13 16.21
N ARG A 136 -29.12 18.10 16.57
CA ARG A 136 -29.40 19.11 17.62
C ARG A 136 -29.35 20.56 17.14
N GLY A 137 -28.81 20.81 15.94
CA GLY A 137 -28.64 22.16 15.42
C GLY A 137 -29.92 22.77 14.85
N SER A 138 -29.94 24.08 14.75
CA SER A 138 -30.99 24.82 14.02
C SER A 138 -30.91 24.53 12.52
N ILE A 139 -31.97 24.88 11.79
CA ILE A 139 -32.01 24.86 10.33
C ILE A 139 -32.41 26.25 9.83
N GLU A 140 -31.68 26.77 8.86
CA GLU A 140 -31.92 28.08 8.26
C GLU A 140 -31.86 27.93 6.74
N PHE A 141 -32.96 28.19 6.04
CA PHE A 141 -32.99 28.05 4.58
C PHE A 141 -32.38 29.28 3.91
N LEU A 142 -31.46 29.04 2.97
CA LEU A 142 -31.01 30.06 2.05
C LEU A 142 -31.96 30.07 0.85
N HIS A 143 -32.32 31.26 0.38
CA HIS A 143 -33.31 31.45 -0.69
C HIS A 143 -32.66 31.98 -1.98
N PRO A 144 -31.82 31.18 -2.67
CA PRO A 144 -31.20 31.62 -3.91
C PRO A 144 -32.24 31.76 -5.04
N SER A 145 -31.89 32.53 -6.07
CA SER A 145 -32.76 32.77 -7.25
C SER A 145 -33.14 31.46 -7.97
N ASN A 146 -32.23 30.50 -8.05
CA ASN A 146 -32.49 29.19 -8.64
C ASN A 146 -33.25 28.25 -7.69
N ARG A 147 -34.59 28.26 -7.78
CA ARG A 147 -35.49 27.41 -6.99
C ARG A 147 -35.35 25.89 -7.21
N LYS A 148 -34.57 25.45 -8.20
CA LYS A 148 -34.27 24.02 -8.42
C LYS A 148 -33.18 23.50 -7.48
N VAL A 149 -32.44 24.39 -6.83
CA VAL A 149 -31.42 24.04 -5.83
C VAL A 149 -31.93 24.45 -4.46
N LEU A 150 -32.13 23.47 -3.57
CA LEU A 150 -32.49 23.69 -2.18
C LEU A 150 -31.21 23.87 -1.36
N VAL A 151 -31.10 24.96 -0.61
CA VAL A 151 -29.92 25.25 0.20
C VAL A 151 -30.33 25.65 1.61
N PHE A 152 -29.64 25.13 2.63
CA PHE A 152 -29.86 25.51 4.01
C PHE A 152 -28.59 25.32 4.86
N LEU A 153 -28.50 26.10 5.93
CA LEU A 153 -27.48 26.00 6.96
C LEU A 153 -28.01 25.18 8.14
N ARG A 154 -27.13 24.39 8.74
CA ARG A 154 -27.31 23.80 10.06
C ARG A 154 -26.29 24.44 11.00
N ARG A 155 -26.72 24.92 12.17
CA ARG A 155 -25.86 25.57 13.18
C ARG A 155 -26.04 24.97 14.56
N TYR A 156 -24.94 24.67 15.26
CA TYR A 156 -24.93 24.13 16.61
C TYR A 156 -23.58 24.40 17.26
N GLN A 157 -23.55 25.30 18.25
CA GLN A 157 -22.28 25.76 18.84
C GLN A 157 -21.35 26.28 17.73
N ASP A 158 -20.13 25.76 17.64
CA ASP A 158 -19.14 26.16 16.64
C ASP A 158 -19.27 25.40 15.30
N GLU A 159 -20.17 24.42 15.20
CA GLU A 159 -20.42 23.65 13.97
C GLU A 159 -21.39 24.39 13.03
N THR A 160 -20.90 24.78 11.85
CA THR A 160 -21.73 25.30 10.75
C THR A 160 -21.60 24.41 9.53
N ILE A 161 -22.72 23.81 9.10
CA ILE A 161 -22.79 23.00 7.88
C ILE A 161 -23.73 23.65 6.87
N LEU A 162 -23.24 23.86 5.65
CA LEU A 162 -24.01 24.28 4.48
C LEU A 162 -24.42 23.05 3.68
N VAL A 163 -25.73 22.85 3.50
CA VAL A 163 -26.30 21.78 2.68
C VAL A 163 -26.88 22.38 1.41
N ALA A 164 -26.45 21.90 0.24
CA ALA A 164 -26.95 22.31 -1.06
C ALA A 164 -27.38 21.07 -1.87
N VAL A 165 -28.61 21.06 -2.39
CA VAL A 165 -29.24 19.89 -3.02
C VAL A 165 -29.87 20.31 -4.34
N ASN A 166 -29.46 19.68 -5.45
CA ASN A 166 -30.09 19.88 -6.75
C ASN A 166 -31.29 18.95 -6.90
N LEU A 167 -32.51 19.50 -6.92
CA LEU A 167 -33.77 18.73 -7.08
C LEU A 167 -34.08 18.43 -8.55
N SER A 168 -33.31 18.98 -9.49
CA SER A 168 -33.46 18.75 -10.93
C SER A 168 -32.66 17.52 -11.39
N ARG A 169 -33.16 16.84 -12.42
CA ARG A 169 -32.40 15.80 -13.14
C ARG A 169 -31.25 16.35 -14.00
N HIS A 170 -31.22 17.66 -14.22
CA HIS A 170 -30.20 18.34 -15.02
C HIS A 170 -29.20 19.07 -14.12
N ALA A 171 -27.98 19.30 -14.61
CA ALA A 171 -27.01 20.13 -13.90
C ALA A 171 -27.58 21.53 -13.65
N GLN A 172 -27.35 22.07 -12.46
CA GLN A 172 -27.80 23.40 -12.04
C GLN A 172 -26.63 24.14 -11.41
N TRP A 173 -26.59 25.45 -11.59
CA TRP A 173 -25.71 26.35 -10.84
C TRP A 173 -26.54 27.26 -9.93
N VAL A 174 -25.92 27.76 -8.88
CA VAL A 174 -26.52 28.65 -7.90
C VAL A 174 -25.47 29.62 -7.35
N GLU A 175 -25.86 30.86 -7.11
CA GLU A 175 -25.08 31.84 -6.34
C GLU A 175 -25.63 31.89 -4.93
N LEU A 176 -24.75 31.77 -3.94
CA LEU A 176 -25.10 31.79 -2.53
C LEU A 176 -24.52 33.03 -1.85
N ASP A 177 -25.36 33.79 -1.17
CA ASP A 177 -24.87 34.81 -0.25
C ASP A 177 -24.33 34.13 1.01
N LEU A 178 -23.01 34.10 1.12
CA LEU A 178 -22.28 33.54 2.25
C LEU A 178 -21.38 34.59 2.92
N ALA A 179 -21.69 35.89 2.75
CA ALA A 179 -20.83 36.98 3.24
C ALA A 179 -20.50 36.87 4.74
N GLU A 180 -21.42 36.35 5.55
CA GLU A 180 -21.22 36.05 6.98
C GLU A 180 -20.00 35.14 7.25
N PHE A 181 -19.64 34.29 6.28
CA PHE A 181 -18.58 33.30 6.40
C PHE A 181 -17.31 33.68 5.64
N LYS A 182 -17.13 34.98 5.33
CA LYS A 182 -15.90 35.49 4.69
C LYS A 182 -14.66 35.00 5.44
N GLY A 183 -13.67 34.53 4.68
CA GLY A 183 -12.43 33.97 5.23
C GLY A 183 -12.57 32.53 5.75
N ARG A 184 -13.72 31.89 5.57
CA ARG A 184 -13.91 30.43 5.72
C ARG A 184 -13.89 29.75 4.35
N ARG A 185 -13.65 28.43 4.34
CA ARG A 185 -13.66 27.57 3.15
C ARG A 185 -14.70 26.45 3.34
N PRO A 186 -15.52 26.15 2.32
CA PRO A 186 -16.39 24.97 2.35
C PRO A 186 -15.56 23.69 2.18
N LEU A 187 -15.78 22.72 3.07
CA LEU A 187 -15.15 21.40 3.05
C LEU A 187 -16.22 20.32 2.88
N THR A 188 -16.19 19.53 1.80
CA THR A 188 -17.22 18.50 1.58
C THR A 188 -17.19 17.45 2.69
N LEU A 189 -18.33 17.03 3.23
CA LEU A 189 -18.36 16.02 4.30
C LEU A 189 -18.20 14.58 3.80
N PHE A 190 -18.57 14.31 2.55
CA PHE A 190 -18.46 12.98 1.94
C PHE A 190 -17.06 12.68 1.37
N GLY A 191 -16.21 13.69 1.14
CA GLY A 191 -14.88 13.52 0.53
C GLY A 191 -13.79 14.48 1.03
N ARG A 192 -14.09 15.40 1.95
CA ARG A 192 -13.18 16.41 2.51
C ARG A 192 -12.41 17.22 1.47
N SER A 193 -13.02 17.40 0.30
CA SER A 193 -12.49 18.28 -0.74
C SER A 193 -12.67 19.73 -0.31
N LYS A 194 -11.59 20.51 -0.34
CA LYS A 194 -11.60 21.94 -0.02
C LYS A 194 -12.06 22.69 -1.26
N PHE A 195 -13.17 23.42 -1.14
CA PHE A 195 -13.62 24.32 -2.18
C PHE A 195 -12.97 25.71 -2.01
N PRO A 196 -13.03 26.58 -3.03
CA PRO A 196 -12.50 27.95 -2.93
C PRO A 196 -12.99 28.68 -1.67
N ALA A 197 -12.14 29.53 -1.10
CA ALA A 197 -12.51 30.32 0.08
C ALA A 197 -13.68 31.26 -0.23
N ILE A 198 -14.50 31.51 0.78
CA ILE A 198 -15.59 32.48 0.71
C ILE A 198 -14.97 33.88 0.78
N GLY A 199 -15.04 34.59 -0.34
CA GLY A 199 -14.58 35.96 -0.50
C GLY A 199 -15.72 36.97 -0.41
N ASP A 200 -15.54 38.11 -1.07
CA ASP A 200 -16.53 39.20 -1.11
C ASP A 200 -17.64 39.01 -2.15
N LEU A 201 -17.45 38.12 -3.12
CA LEU A 201 -18.42 37.83 -4.16
C LEU A 201 -19.38 36.70 -3.75
N PRO A 202 -20.62 36.66 -4.28
CA PRO A 202 -21.53 35.54 -4.11
C PRO A 202 -20.86 34.21 -4.47
N TYR A 203 -21.09 33.19 -3.64
CA TYR A 203 -20.42 31.91 -3.77
C TYR A 203 -21.10 31.05 -4.85
N LEU A 204 -20.45 30.91 -6.00
CA LEU A 204 -20.96 30.13 -7.12
C LEU A 204 -20.76 28.63 -6.88
N LEU A 205 -21.83 27.85 -6.98
CA LEU A 205 -21.81 26.39 -6.85
C LEU A 205 -22.52 25.74 -8.03
N THR A 206 -21.92 24.71 -8.62
CA THR A 206 -22.53 23.89 -9.67
C THR A 206 -22.71 22.44 -9.19
N LEU A 207 -23.90 21.88 -9.42
CA LEU A 207 -24.28 20.53 -9.02
C LEU A 207 -24.81 19.76 -10.23
N SER A 208 -24.36 18.54 -10.45
CA SER A 208 -24.97 17.63 -11.44
C SER A 208 -26.41 17.27 -11.04
N GLY A 209 -27.18 16.68 -11.97
CA GLY A 209 -28.55 16.26 -11.70
C GLY A 209 -28.67 15.36 -10.46
N HIS A 210 -29.60 15.66 -9.56
CA HIS A 210 -29.83 15.00 -8.27
C HIS A 210 -28.60 14.93 -7.32
N ALA A 211 -27.55 15.72 -7.57
CA ALA A 211 -26.41 15.78 -6.67
C ALA A 211 -26.67 16.70 -5.48
N PHE A 212 -25.93 16.48 -4.41
CA PHE A 212 -25.95 17.30 -3.22
C PHE A 212 -24.55 17.44 -2.64
N TYR A 213 -24.35 18.51 -1.88
CA TYR A 213 -23.16 18.74 -1.07
C TYR A 213 -23.57 19.05 0.37
N TRP A 214 -22.84 18.48 1.32
CA TRP A 214 -22.79 18.97 2.69
C TRP A 214 -21.40 19.52 2.91
N PHE A 215 -21.28 20.78 3.30
CA PHE A 215 -20.02 21.47 3.53
C PHE A 215 -19.89 21.87 4.99
N ALA A 216 -18.80 21.50 5.66
CA ALA A 216 -18.38 22.22 6.86
C ALA A 216 -17.73 23.55 6.45
N LEU A 217 -18.06 24.64 7.13
CA LEU A 217 -17.46 25.96 6.88
C LEU A 217 -16.32 26.21 7.88
N GLU A 218 -15.08 25.95 7.44
CA GLU A 218 -13.87 26.00 8.27
C GLU A 218 -13.02 27.26 7.98
N PRO A 219 -12.29 27.84 8.95
CA PRO A 219 -11.41 28.98 8.68
C PRO A 219 -10.31 28.66 7.64
N VAL A 220 -9.95 29.65 6.81
CA VAL A 220 -8.85 29.53 5.86
C VAL A 220 -7.52 29.66 6.60
N GLU A 221 -6.89 28.53 6.93
CA GLU A 221 -5.47 28.55 7.33
C GLU A 221 -4.61 29.10 6.19
N SER A 222 -3.87 30.17 6.48
CA SER A 222 -2.93 30.82 5.56
C SER A 222 -1.77 29.85 5.25
N LYS A 223 -1.61 29.52 3.97
CA LYS A 223 -0.45 28.75 3.48
C LYS A 223 0.82 29.57 3.70
N LYS A 224 1.64 29.18 4.67
CA LYS A 224 3.10 29.21 4.55
C LYS A 224 3.54 27.80 4.17
N LEU A 225 3.77 27.58 2.87
CA LEU A 225 4.43 26.38 2.37
C LEU A 225 5.54 26.84 1.42
N GLU A 226 6.70 27.12 2.00
CA GLU A 226 8.05 27.09 1.45
C GLU A 226 8.96 27.61 2.57
N SER A 227 9.91 26.79 3.01
CA SER A 227 10.57 26.79 4.33
C SER A 227 9.71 26.26 5.51
N GLN A 228 9.35 24.97 5.49
CA GLN A 228 9.13 24.26 6.77
C GLN A 228 10.48 23.82 7.35
N GLY A 229 11.32 24.82 7.66
CA GLY A 229 12.10 24.74 8.89
C GLY A 229 11.09 24.84 10.04
N LYS A 230 11.07 23.83 10.91
CA LYS A 230 10.49 23.84 12.27
C LYS A 230 9.43 24.94 12.52
N THR A 231 8.16 24.69 12.21
CA THR A 231 7.09 25.48 12.83
C THR A 231 6.82 24.97 14.24
N GLU A 232 7.06 25.84 15.21
CA GLU A 232 6.74 25.78 16.63
C GLU A 232 5.22 25.66 16.89
N GLN A 233 4.59 24.57 16.46
CA GLN A 233 3.38 24.07 17.11
C GLN A 233 3.80 22.91 18.00
N GLY A 234 3.80 23.14 19.30
CA GLY A 234 4.15 22.11 20.29
C GLY A 234 3.29 20.86 20.13
N LEU A 235 3.79 19.73 20.63
CA LEU A 235 3.10 18.45 20.62
C LEU A 235 1.63 18.57 21.08
N PRO A 236 0.68 17.91 20.38
CA PRO A 236 -0.72 17.93 20.78
C PRO A 236 -0.87 17.37 22.20
N THR A 237 -1.79 17.93 22.99
CA THR A 237 -2.00 17.52 24.39
C THR A 237 -3.30 16.72 24.54
N ILE A 238 -3.22 15.54 25.17
CA ILE A 238 -4.36 14.70 25.55
C ILE A 238 -4.51 14.77 27.07
N THR A 239 -5.72 15.06 27.54
CA THR A 239 -6.05 14.97 28.97
C THR A 239 -6.85 13.71 29.25
N ILE A 240 -6.32 12.85 30.13
CA ILE A 240 -6.95 11.62 30.62
C ILE A 240 -7.17 11.64 32.13
N SER A 241 -8.00 10.72 32.63
CA SER A 241 -8.32 10.57 34.04
C SER A 241 -7.68 9.31 34.65
N LYS A 242 -7.24 9.41 35.92
CA LYS A 242 -6.61 8.36 36.75
C LYS A 242 -5.20 7.91 36.32
N ASP A 243 -5.08 7.09 35.27
CA ASP A 243 -3.84 6.41 34.89
C ASP A 243 -3.71 6.22 33.38
N TRP A 244 -2.49 5.92 32.93
CA TRP A 244 -2.14 5.69 31.53
C TRP A 244 -2.97 4.57 30.89
N ASP A 245 -3.30 3.52 31.65
CA ASP A 245 -4.10 2.39 31.17
C ASP A 245 -5.48 2.82 30.65
N ASN A 246 -6.05 3.93 31.15
CA ASN A 246 -7.30 4.48 30.63
C ASN A 246 -7.17 5.08 29.23
N LEU A 247 -6.00 5.52 28.77
CA LEU A 247 -5.82 6.10 27.43
C LEU A 247 -6.12 5.09 26.31
N ILE A 248 -5.99 3.81 26.65
CA ILE A 248 -6.21 2.66 25.77
C ILE A 248 -7.66 2.11 25.91
N GLN A 249 -8.40 2.53 26.95
CA GLN A 249 -9.79 2.10 27.19
C GLN A 249 -10.82 2.98 26.45
N LYS A 250 -12.00 2.38 26.18
CA LYS A 250 -13.03 2.80 25.19
C LYS A 250 -13.35 4.32 25.09
N ARG A 251 -13.29 5.10 26.17
CA ARG A 251 -13.70 6.52 26.15
C ARG A 251 -12.58 7.48 25.74
N GLU A 252 -11.34 7.20 26.13
CA GLU A 252 -10.18 8.06 25.87
C GLU A 252 -9.44 7.66 24.59
N LYS A 253 -9.57 6.39 24.18
CA LYS A 253 -9.10 5.84 22.90
C LYS A 253 -9.46 6.70 21.67
N VAL A 254 -10.69 7.24 21.63
CA VAL A 254 -11.17 8.10 20.53
C VAL A 254 -10.35 9.40 20.42
N LYS A 255 -9.83 9.93 21.53
CA LYS A 255 -8.97 11.13 21.49
C LYS A 255 -7.63 10.80 20.82
N LEU A 256 -7.04 9.64 21.14
CA LEU A 256 -5.82 9.17 20.51
C LEU A 256 -6.03 8.89 19.01
N GLU A 257 -7.11 8.19 18.64
CA GLU A 257 -7.49 7.91 17.25
C GLU A 257 -7.61 9.18 16.39
N ASN A 258 -8.08 10.30 16.95
CA ASN A 258 -8.17 11.57 16.23
C ASN A 258 -6.82 12.28 16.04
N LEU A 259 -5.79 11.97 16.83
CA LEU A 259 -4.47 12.59 16.75
C LEU A 259 -3.50 11.80 15.86
N LEU A 260 -3.67 10.48 15.79
CA LEU A 260 -2.83 9.59 14.99
C LEU A 260 -2.72 9.97 13.51
N PRO A 261 -3.76 10.48 12.79
CA PRO A 261 -3.63 10.86 11.39
C PRO A 261 -2.49 11.85 11.12
N GLN A 262 -2.35 12.88 11.95
CA GLN A 262 -1.29 13.88 11.79
C GLN A 262 0.10 13.27 12.09
N TYR A 263 0.19 12.43 13.11
CA TYR A 263 1.42 11.74 13.45
C TYR A 263 1.88 10.80 12.32
N LEU A 264 0.97 9.97 11.81
CA LEU A 264 1.23 8.97 10.75
C LEU A 264 1.70 9.62 9.44
N GLN A 265 1.08 10.73 9.01
CA GLN A 265 1.51 11.42 7.78
C GLN A 265 2.97 11.88 7.83
N GLY A 266 3.45 12.26 9.00
CA GLY A 266 4.85 12.67 9.20
C GLY A 266 5.85 11.51 9.23
N ARG A 267 5.39 10.24 9.22
CA ARG A 267 6.28 9.08 9.33
C ARG A 267 6.77 8.60 7.96
N ARG A 268 8.04 8.23 7.86
CA ARG A 268 8.61 7.67 6.62
C ARG A 268 7.95 6.35 6.23
N TRP A 269 7.75 5.47 7.22
CA TRP A 269 7.17 4.13 7.08
C TRP A 269 5.67 4.08 6.74
N PHE A 270 4.98 5.21 6.76
CA PHE A 270 3.57 5.26 6.38
C PHE A 270 3.42 5.30 4.86
N GLY A 271 2.93 4.20 4.26
CA GLY A 271 2.77 4.05 2.80
C GLY A 271 1.52 4.74 2.23
N GLY A 272 0.60 5.21 3.08
CA GLY A 272 -0.64 5.86 2.68
C GLY A 272 -0.55 7.34 2.29
N LYS A 273 0.64 7.91 2.08
CA LYS A 273 0.84 9.37 1.91
C LYS A 273 0.13 9.99 0.71
N ALA A 274 0.04 9.26 -0.39
CA ALA A 274 -0.64 9.70 -1.60
C ALA A 274 -2.17 9.57 -1.53
N ARG A 275 -2.69 8.84 -0.52
CA ARG A 275 -4.12 8.57 -0.33
C ARG A 275 -4.70 9.42 0.80
N THR A 276 -5.96 9.79 0.67
CA THR A 276 -6.63 10.58 1.72
C THR A 276 -7.19 9.66 2.80
N MET A 277 -6.72 9.81 4.05
CA MET A 277 -7.25 9.06 5.20
C MET A 277 -8.65 9.57 5.61
N GLN A 278 -9.62 8.67 5.75
CA GLN A 278 -10.96 8.97 6.27
C GLN A 278 -10.98 9.02 7.80
N PHE A 279 -10.49 7.96 8.43
CA PHE A 279 -10.35 7.83 9.89
C PHE A 279 -9.28 6.80 10.25
N VAL A 280 -8.87 6.83 11.50
CA VAL A 280 -7.93 5.90 12.11
C VAL A 280 -8.61 5.25 13.31
N GLU A 281 -8.51 3.94 13.44
CA GLU A 281 -9.10 3.15 14.52
C GLU A 281 -8.03 2.26 15.15
N ILE A 282 -7.93 2.23 16.47
CA ILE A 282 -7.04 1.28 17.16
C ILE A 282 -7.83 -0.03 17.32
N THR A 283 -7.54 -1.05 16.54
CA THR A 283 -8.27 -2.33 16.62
C THR A 283 -7.88 -3.17 17.82
N GLU A 284 -6.58 -3.19 18.16
CA GLU A 284 -6.03 -3.98 19.26
C GLU A 284 -4.96 -3.22 20.01
N THR A 285 -4.78 -3.60 21.27
CA THR A 285 -3.68 -3.14 22.13
C THR A 285 -3.19 -4.30 22.98
N ILE A 286 -1.97 -4.73 22.75
CA ILE A 286 -1.36 -5.87 23.42
C ILE A 286 -0.41 -5.33 24.50
N PRO A 287 -0.64 -5.59 25.79
CA PRO A 287 0.22 -5.09 26.86
C PRO A 287 1.53 -5.87 26.94
N LEU A 288 2.65 -5.15 27.02
CA LEU A 288 3.99 -5.69 27.28
C LEU A 288 4.45 -5.18 28.66
N PRO A 289 4.26 -5.97 29.74
CA PRO A 289 4.61 -5.55 31.09
C PRO A 289 6.11 -5.28 31.25
N GLN A 290 6.43 -4.12 31.80
CA GLN A 290 7.75 -3.65 32.21
C GLN A 290 7.64 -2.89 33.55
N GLU A 291 8.75 -2.74 34.29
CA GLU A 291 8.71 -2.28 35.69
C GLU A 291 8.06 -0.90 35.90
N ASN A 292 8.11 0.01 34.92
CA ASN A 292 7.20 1.15 34.75
C ASN A 292 7.67 2.06 33.60
N PRO A 293 6.78 2.66 32.80
CA PRO A 293 5.33 2.41 32.65
C PRO A 293 5.04 1.41 31.52
N LEU A 294 3.83 0.83 31.49
CA LEU A 294 3.40 -0.16 30.51
C LEU A 294 3.61 0.28 29.05
N ALA A 295 4.35 -0.51 28.28
CA ALA A 295 4.38 -0.39 26.82
C ALA A 295 3.28 -1.27 26.22
N VAL A 296 2.70 -0.82 25.11
CA VAL A 296 1.70 -1.60 24.37
C VAL A 296 2.02 -1.65 22.89
N LEU A 297 1.73 -2.77 22.25
CA LEU A 297 1.70 -2.87 20.80
C LEU A 297 0.27 -2.60 20.31
N ALA A 298 0.05 -1.48 19.64
CA ALA A 298 -1.25 -1.11 19.09
C ALA A 298 -1.35 -1.49 17.60
N LEU A 299 -2.43 -2.21 17.24
CA LEU A 299 -2.79 -2.41 15.83
C LEU A 299 -3.78 -1.34 15.39
N ILE A 300 -3.35 -0.53 14.44
CA ILE A 300 -4.07 0.64 13.94
C ILE A 300 -4.62 0.33 12.54
N ARG A 301 -5.94 0.39 12.38
CA ARG A 301 -6.58 0.37 11.07
C ARG A 301 -6.67 1.79 10.52
N VAL A 302 -6.18 1.97 9.31
CA VAL A 302 -6.28 3.22 8.54
C VAL A 302 -7.24 2.98 7.38
N GLU A 303 -8.35 3.72 7.37
CA GLU A 303 -9.32 3.73 6.28
C GLU A 303 -9.04 4.90 5.34
N TYR A 304 -9.09 4.65 4.03
CA TYR A 304 -8.80 5.63 2.99
C TYR A 304 -10.08 5.98 2.20
N THR A 305 -10.05 7.07 1.46
CA THR A 305 -11.13 7.41 0.52
C THR A 305 -11.21 6.46 -0.66
N GLU A 306 -10.09 5.83 -0.97
CA GLU A 306 -9.89 4.93 -2.10
C GLU A 306 -8.89 3.83 -1.71
N GLY A 307 -9.09 2.63 -2.25
CA GLY A 307 -8.28 1.45 -1.93
C GLY A 307 -8.76 0.71 -0.67
N GLU A 308 -8.09 -0.41 -0.39
CA GLU A 308 -8.34 -1.24 0.79
C GLU A 308 -7.79 -0.57 2.07
N PRO A 309 -8.41 -0.82 3.23
CA PRO A 309 -7.88 -0.38 4.52
C PRO A 309 -6.53 -1.05 4.81
N GLU A 310 -5.67 -0.35 5.52
CA GLU A 310 -4.36 -0.86 5.91
C GLU A 310 -4.25 -0.97 7.43
N MET A 311 -3.57 -2.02 7.89
CA MET A 311 -3.28 -2.24 9.30
C MET A 311 -1.82 -1.88 9.56
N TYR A 312 -1.58 -1.10 10.62
CA TYR A 312 -0.25 -0.66 11.05
C TYR A 312 0.01 -1.04 12.51
N LEU A 313 1.24 -1.47 12.81
CA LEU A 313 1.72 -1.74 14.15
C LEU A 313 2.42 -0.49 14.71
N LEU A 314 1.90 0.04 15.81
CA LEU A 314 2.48 1.18 16.53
C LEU A 314 2.73 0.80 17.99
N PRO A 315 4.00 0.60 18.39
CA PRO A 315 4.38 0.50 19.79
C PRO A 315 4.15 1.85 20.48
N LEU A 316 3.42 1.85 21.59
CA LEU A 316 3.08 3.04 22.36
C LEU A 316 3.59 2.90 23.79
N GLN A 317 4.16 3.97 24.31
CA GLN A 317 4.63 4.03 25.69
C GLN A 317 4.44 5.45 26.24
N TYR A 318 4.04 5.52 27.50
CA TYR A 318 4.03 6.75 28.27
C TYR A 318 5.42 7.01 28.86
N ILE A 319 5.86 8.25 28.89
CA ILE A 319 7.11 8.65 29.53
C ILE A 319 6.76 9.72 30.57
N PRO A 320 7.07 9.51 31.86
CA PRO A 320 6.78 10.49 32.90
C PRO A 320 7.59 11.79 32.73
N ALA A 321 7.15 12.86 33.39
CA ALA A 321 7.71 14.21 33.27
C ALA A 321 9.24 14.31 33.39
N ASP A 322 9.83 13.55 34.31
CA ASP A 322 11.27 13.52 34.60
C ASP A 322 12.13 13.08 33.41
N ARG A 323 11.56 12.28 32.50
CA ARG A 323 12.23 11.74 31.31
C ARG A 323 11.75 12.35 29.98
N MET A 324 10.89 13.37 30.02
CA MET A 324 10.33 13.99 28.81
C MET A 324 11.33 14.79 27.99
N ALA A 325 12.18 15.60 28.65
CA ALA A 325 13.00 16.63 28.01
C ALA A 325 13.78 16.17 26.75
N PRO A 326 14.46 15.01 26.73
CA PRO A 326 15.21 14.58 25.54
C PRO A 326 14.32 14.11 24.37
N LEU A 327 13.03 13.84 24.61
CA LEU A 327 12.14 13.18 23.64
C LEU A 327 11.11 14.13 23.02
N VAL A 328 10.84 15.29 23.63
CA VAL A 328 9.80 16.24 23.17
C VAL A 328 10.00 16.69 21.72
N ASP A 329 11.24 16.97 21.32
CA ASP A 329 11.58 17.41 19.95
C ASP A 329 12.01 16.25 19.04
N SER A 330 11.92 15.02 19.54
CA SER A 330 12.33 13.84 18.79
C SER A 330 11.21 13.33 17.88
N PRO A 331 11.53 12.60 16.80
CA PRO A 331 10.52 11.91 16.00
C PRO A 331 9.73 10.84 16.77
N ALA A 332 10.16 10.47 17.98
CA ALA A 332 9.46 9.52 18.84
C ALA A 332 8.15 10.10 19.39
N ALA A 333 8.08 11.41 19.61
CA ALA A 333 6.97 12.04 20.31
C ALA A 333 5.68 12.05 19.47
N ILE A 334 4.60 11.60 20.10
CA ILE A 334 3.25 11.54 19.50
C ILE A 334 2.39 12.66 20.09
N ALA A 335 2.30 12.73 21.43
CA ALA A 335 1.45 13.69 22.13
C ALA A 335 1.92 13.90 23.58
N ARG A 336 1.69 15.10 24.14
CA ARG A 336 1.75 15.32 25.59
C ARG A 336 0.51 14.71 26.24
N VAL A 337 0.67 14.10 27.41
CA VAL A 337 -0.42 13.46 28.14
C VAL A 337 -0.51 14.08 29.53
N ARG A 338 -1.66 14.68 29.85
CA ARG A 338 -1.98 15.17 31.20
C ARG A 338 -2.91 14.19 31.88
N VAL A 339 -2.49 13.64 33.00
CA VAL A 339 -3.23 12.67 33.81
C VAL A 339 -3.82 13.40 35.01
N LYS A 340 -5.16 13.54 35.05
CA LYS A 340 -5.88 14.08 36.20
C LYS A 340 -6.05 13.01 37.27
N MET A 341 -5.41 13.22 38.43
CA MET A 341 -5.51 12.36 39.61
C MET A 341 -6.31 13.06 40.72
N LYS A 342 -6.65 12.32 41.78
CA LYS A 342 -7.35 12.89 42.95
C LYS A 342 -6.51 13.95 43.69
N ASP A 343 -5.18 13.80 43.67
CA ASP A 343 -4.24 14.62 44.45
C ASP A 343 -3.36 15.54 43.58
N GLY A 344 -3.71 15.75 42.30
CA GLY A 344 -2.97 16.64 41.39
C GLY A 344 -3.07 16.27 39.91
N GLU A 345 -2.35 17.01 39.06
CA GLU A 345 -2.14 16.66 37.64
C GLU A 345 -0.69 16.20 37.44
N GLN A 346 -0.51 15.08 36.72
CA GLN A 346 0.81 14.68 36.22
C GLN A 346 0.87 14.90 34.71
N GLU A 347 2.00 15.42 34.23
CA GLU A 347 2.30 15.52 32.81
C GLU A 347 3.27 14.40 32.40
N GLY A 348 3.11 13.91 31.18
CA GLY A 348 4.04 13.00 30.54
C GLY A 348 3.96 13.09 29.03
N LEU A 349 4.67 12.20 28.36
CA LEU A 349 4.78 12.16 26.92
C LEU A 349 4.37 10.78 26.39
N LEU A 350 3.48 10.74 25.42
CA LEU A 350 3.22 9.56 24.62
C LEU A 350 4.24 9.51 23.48
N ILE A 351 4.99 8.42 23.42
CA ILE A 351 5.98 8.17 22.39
C ILE A 351 5.72 6.88 21.62
N ASP A 352 6.35 6.77 20.46
CA ASP A 352 6.62 5.50 19.80
C ASP A 352 7.68 4.73 20.60
N ALA A 353 7.27 3.62 21.22
CA ALA A 353 8.11 2.87 22.14
C ALA A 353 9.38 2.30 21.48
N MET A 354 9.44 2.22 20.15
CA MET A 354 10.66 1.83 19.43
C MET A 354 11.85 2.75 19.69
N TRP A 355 11.63 3.94 20.23
CA TRP A 355 12.70 4.87 20.59
C TRP A 355 13.20 4.70 22.03
N ASP A 356 12.52 3.90 22.85
CA ASP A 356 12.91 3.62 24.23
C ASP A 356 13.82 2.39 24.30
N ARG A 357 14.95 2.51 25.00
CA ARG A 357 15.94 1.42 25.10
C ARG A 357 15.43 0.25 25.92
N GLU A 358 14.62 0.50 26.94
CA GLU A 358 14.07 -0.57 27.77
C GLU A 358 13.03 -1.38 26.99
N PHE A 359 12.20 -0.72 26.18
CA PHE A 359 11.30 -1.42 25.26
C PHE A 359 12.05 -2.28 24.24
N GLN A 360 13.15 -1.78 23.66
CA GLN A 360 14.00 -2.55 22.74
C GLN A 360 14.58 -3.79 23.42
N LYS A 361 15.12 -3.66 24.64
CA LYS A 361 15.62 -4.77 25.46
C LYS A 361 14.51 -5.77 25.80
N LEU A 362 13.31 -5.29 26.10
CA LEU A 362 12.14 -6.12 26.39
C LEU A 362 11.77 -7.01 25.20
N LEU A 363 11.80 -6.48 23.97
CA LEU A 363 11.52 -7.29 22.77
C LEU A 363 12.55 -8.43 22.61
N LEU A 364 13.84 -8.12 22.79
CA LEU A 364 14.90 -9.12 22.71
C LEU A 364 14.78 -10.18 23.82
N ASP A 365 14.58 -9.76 25.06
CA ASP A 365 14.39 -10.68 26.19
C ASP A 365 13.14 -11.56 25.99
N SER A 366 12.06 -10.99 25.45
CA SER A 366 10.85 -11.73 25.13
C SER A 366 11.13 -12.87 24.16
N ILE A 367 11.80 -12.57 23.04
CA ILE A 367 12.26 -13.58 22.07
C ILE A 367 13.13 -14.64 22.76
N SER A 368 14.09 -14.22 23.58
CA SER A 368 15.02 -15.13 24.26
C SER A 368 14.32 -16.16 25.15
N ARG A 369 13.27 -15.75 25.86
CA ARG A 369 12.51 -16.57 26.79
C ARG A 369 11.26 -17.21 26.15
N ASN A 370 11.02 -16.98 24.86
CA ASN A 370 9.78 -17.35 24.15
C ASN A 370 8.52 -16.89 24.92
N ARG A 371 8.50 -15.63 25.36
CA ARG A 371 7.37 -15.08 26.13
C ARG A 371 6.09 -15.04 25.27
N ARG A 372 4.95 -15.18 25.96
CA ARG A 372 3.60 -14.98 25.41
C ARG A 372 2.94 -13.81 26.14
N PHE A 373 2.26 -12.94 25.40
CA PHE A 373 1.49 -11.82 25.94
C PHE A 373 0.07 -11.86 25.39
N THR A 374 -0.91 -11.95 26.28
CA THR A 374 -2.32 -12.05 25.89
C THR A 374 -2.89 -10.67 25.59
N GLY A 375 -3.38 -10.51 24.35
CA GLY A 375 -4.15 -9.38 23.89
C GLY A 375 -5.66 -9.64 23.97
N PRO A 376 -6.50 -8.67 23.58
CA PRO A 376 -7.95 -8.80 23.65
C PRO A 376 -8.58 -9.87 22.74
N THR A 377 -7.93 -10.19 21.61
CA THR A 377 -8.46 -11.10 20.57
C THR A 377 -7.43 -12.12 20.08
N GLY A 378 -6.40 -12.38 20.89
CA GLY A 378 -5.30 -13.25 20.51
C GLY A 378 -4.07 -13.10 21.39
N ASP A 379 -3.04 -13.86 21.08
CA ASP A 379 -1.78 -13.88 21.82
C ASP A 379 -0.62 -13.41 20.94
N LEU A 380 0.20 -12.52 21.48
CA LEU A 380 1.53 -12.23 20.95
C LEU A 380 2.49 -13.31 21.43
N VAL A 381 3.07 -14.03 20.48
CA VAL A 381 4.02 -15.11 20.73
C VAL A 381 5.38 -14.71 20.19
N THR A 382 6.40 -14.86 21.03
CA THR A 382 7.78 -14.65 20.62
C THR A 382 8.53 -15.98 20.59
N GLN A 383 9.44 -16.16 19.64
CA GLN A 383 10.16 -17.41 19.45
C GLN A 383 11.63 -17.17 19.15
N ALA A 384 12.52 -17.79 19.94
CA ALA A 384 13.95 -17.89 19.65
C ALA A 384 14.26 -19.14 18.81
N MET A 385 14.98 -18.94 17.71
CA MET A 385 15.50 -19.99 16.84
C MET A 385 16.78 -20.62 17.42
N LYS A 386 17.18 -21.77 16.86
CA LYS A 386 18.38 -22.52 17.31
C LYS A 386 19.66 -21.68 17.29
N ILE A 387 19.82 -20.82 16.28
CA ILE A 387 21.00 -19.97 16.10
C ILE A 387 21.16 -18.98 17.26
N PHE A 388 20.06 -18.35 17.67
CA PHE A 388 20.06 -17.40 18.78
C PHE A 388 20.50 -18.05 20.10
N ARG A 389 19.93 -19.23 20.41
CA ARG A 389 20.27 -19.97 21.64
C ARG A 389 21.74 -20.41 21.67
N ARG A 390 22.29 -20.84 20.54
CA ARG A 390 23.72 -21.21 20.42
C ARG A 390 24.64 -20.02 20.62
N GLN A 391 24.24 -18.85 20.13
CA GLN A 391 25.06 -17.64 20.26
C GLN A 391 25.06 -17.15 21.71
N LEU A 392 23.91 -17.14 22.40
CA LEU A 392 23.81 -16.77 23.82
C LEU A 392 24.58 -17.69 24.79
N GLN A 393 24.93 -18.90 24.38
CA GLN A 393 25.78 -19.80 25.18
C GLN A 393 27.27 -19.42 25.14
N LYS A 394 27.69 -18.62 24.16
CA LYS A 394 29.02 -18.02 24.15
C LYS A 394 28.99 -16.82 25.11
N GLU A 395 30.10 -16.45 25.74
CA GLU A 395 30.18 -15.22 26.53
C GLU A 395 29.97 -14.00 25.60
N VAL A 396 28.71 -13.68 25.30
CA VAL A 396 28.37 -12.57 24.41
C VAL A 396 28.52 -11.27 25.20
N PRO A 397 29.18 -10.24 24.65
CA PRO A 397 29.16 -8.91 25.24
C PRO A 397 27.71 -8.40 25.40
N THR A 398 27.51 -7.43 26.29
CA THR A 398 26.21 -6.78 26.50
C THR A 398 25.58 -6.35 25.18
N LEU A 399 24.40 -6.90 24.88
CA LEU A 399 23.61 -6.64 23.67
C LEU A 399 22.88 -5.30 23.77
N GLU A 400 23.64 -4.20 23.82
CA GLU A 400 23.06 -2.86 23.91
C GLU A 400 22.34 -2.49 22.60
N PRO A 401 21.10 -1.97 22.67
CA PRO A 401 20.31 -1.70 21.48
C PRO A 401 20.64 -0.33 20.85
N THR A 402 20.60 -0.28 19.53
CA THR A 402 20.77 0.93 18.72
C THR A 402 19.72 0.96 17.62
N LEU A 403 18.82 1.94 17.66
CA LEU A 403 17.80 2.14 16.62
C LEU A 403 18.44 2.66 15.33
N LEU A 404 18.20 1.97 14.21
CA LEU A 404 18.65 2.39 12.89
C LEU A 404 17.74 3.51 12.35
N LYS A 405 18.36 4.56 11.81
CA LYS A 405 17.66 5.69 11.19
C LYS A 405 17.67 5.51 9.67
N GLY A 406 16.51 5.46 9.02
CA GLY A 406 16.43 5.59 7.55
C GLY A 406 15.53 4.62 6.80
N GLU A 407 14.96 3.60 7.45
CA GLU A 407 14.18 2.55 6.76
C GLU A 407 12.79 3.02 6.27
N GLN A 408 12.36 2.44 5.14
CA GLN A 408 11.18 2.88 4.38
C GLN A 408 9.86 2.18 4.76
N SER A 409 9.89 0.94 5.27
CA SER A 409 8.67 0.18 5.65
C SER A 409 8.68 -0.30 7.11
N ASN A 410 9.86 -0.41 7.72
CA ASN A 410 10.08 -1.09 9.00
C ASN A 410 10.81 -0.20 10.01
N SER A 411 10.86 -0.65 11.27
CA SER A 411 11.78 -0.12 12.28
C SER A 411 12.78 -1.19 12.67
N SER A 412 14.07 -0.90 12.51
CA SER A 412 15.12 -1.86 12.89
C SER A 412 15.99 -1.43 14.07
N VAL A 413 16.32 -2.39 14.93
CA VAL A 413 17.17 -2.21 16.11
C VAL A 413 18.35 -3.18 16.01
N LEU A 414 19.56 -2.63 16.05
CA LEU A 414 20.78 -3.42 16.23
C LEU A 414 20.98 -3.73 17.69
N PHE A 415 21.36 -4.96 18.01
CA PHE A 415 21.77 -5.37 19.35
C PHE A 415 23.26 -5.72 19.32
N GLY A 416 24.09 -4.76 19.75
CA GLY A 416 25.54 -4.80 19.53
C GLY A 416 25.89 -4.98 18.05
N HIS A 417 26.77 -5.93 17.76
CA HIS A 417 27.15 -6.33 16.40
C HIS A 417 26.71 -7.77 16.07
N GLU A 418 25.73 -8.29 16.81
CA GLU A 418 25.35 -9.71 16.76
C GLU A 418 23.99 -9.93 16.09
N PHE A 419 23.02 -9.05 16.37
CA PHE A 419 21.65 -9.22 15.88
C PHE A 419 21.03 -7.90 15.40
N ILE A 420 20.09 -8.04 14.47
CA ILE A 420 19.20 -6.98 14.00
C ILE A 420 17.76 -7.45 14.14
N LEU A 421 16.92 -6.69 14.85
CA LEU A 421 15.48 -6.90 14.93
C LEU A 421 14.80 -5.96 13.96
N LYS A 422 14.05 -6.51 12.99
CA LYS A 422 13.14 -5.76 12.13
C LYS A 422 11.73 -5.87 12.69
N LEU A 423 11.10 -4.74 13.04
CA LEU A 423 9.68 -4.67 13.39
C LEU A 423 8.90 -4.13 12.19
N TYR A 424 7.96 -4.93 11.68
CA TYR A 424 7.13 -4.57 10.55
C TYR A 424 6.07 -3.55 10.96
N ARG A 425 6.08 -2.37 10.31
CA ARG A 425 5.10 -1.32 10.62
C ARG A 425 3.77 -1.56 9.95
N ARG A 426 3.75 -2.18 8.77
CA ARG A 426 2.53 -2.63 8.12
C ARG A 426 2.26 -4.08 8.54
N ALA A 427 1.12 -4.31 9.16
CA ALA A 427 0.70 -5.64 9.60
C ALA A 427 -0.28 -6.20 8.58
N GLU A 428 -0.05 -7.39 8.05
CA GLU A 428 -0.96 -8.07 7.13
C GLU A 428 -1.35 -9.42 7.69
N VAL A 429 -2.56 -9.89 7.37
CA VAL A 429 -3.01 -11.23 7.75
C VAL A 429 -2.32 -12.26 6.87
N GLY A 430 -1.56 -13.15 7.49
CA GLY A 430 -0.75 -14.19 6.89
C GLY A 430 0.71 -14.14 7.35
N VAL A 431 1.49 -15.13 6.89
CA VAL A 431 2.93 -15.23 7.20
C VAL A 431 3.70 -14.24 6.32
N ASN A 432 4.52 -13.39 6.93
CA ASN A 432 5.38 -12.47 6.16
C ASN A 432 6.44 -13.27 5.36
N PRO A 433 6.70 -12.94 4.08
CA PRO A 433 7.60 -13.75 3.24
C PRO A 433 9.07 -13.68 3.72
N ASP A 434 9.50 -12.58 4.34
CA ASP A 434 10.84 -12.43 4.92
C ASP A 434 11.07 -13.37 6.11
N PHE A 435 10.03 -13.59 6.92
CA PHE A 435 10.05 -14.63 7.95
C PHE A 435 9.99 -16.04 7.35
N GLU A 436 9.08 -16.29 6.42
CA GLU A 436 8.85 -17.61 5.82
C GLU A 436 10.09 -18.14 5.07
N ILE A 437 10.60 -17.35 4.13
CA ILE A 437 11.77 -17.68 3.31
C ILE A 437 13.02 -17.68 4.19
N GLY A 438 13.18 -16.69 5.07
CA GLY A 438 14.30 -16.62 6.01
C GLY A 438 14.38 -17.85 6.90
N ARG A 439 13.24 -18.32 7.43
CA ARG A 439 13.16 -19.55 8.24
C ARG A 439 13.54 -20.79 7.43
N PHE A 440 13.01 -20.93 6.23
CA PHE A 440 13.28 -22.07 5.36
C PHE A 440 14.78 -22.17 5.01
N LEU A 441 15.36 -21.08 4.48
CA LEU A 441 16.77 -21.02 4.09
C LEU A 441 17.71 -21.21 5.28
N THR A 442 17.37 -20.64 6.44
CA THR A 442 18.14 -20.84 7.68
C THR A 442 18.14 -22.31 8.11
N ASN A 443 16.99 -22.99 8.02
CA ASN A 443 16.90 -24.40 8.37
C ASN A 443 17.62 -25.32 7.38
N LYS A 444 17.64 -24.96 6.09
CA LYS A 444 18.43 -25.64 5.05
C LYS A 444 19.93 -25.36 5.19
N GLY A 445 20.33 -24.36 5.98
CA GLY A 445 21.73 -23.98 6.16
C GLY A 445 22.30 -23.21 4.97
N PHE A 446 21.46 -22.49 4.22
CA PHE A 446 21.92 -21.65 3.11
C PHE A 446 22.81 -20.50 3.65
N PRO A 447 24.07 -20.39 3.21
CA PRO A 447 25.05 -19.51 3.87
C PRO A 447 24.97 -18.04 3.45
N HIS A 448 24.32 -17.72 2.32
CA HIS A 448 24.34 -16.39 1.72
C HIS A 448 23.11 -15.54 2.07
N ILE A 449 22.60 -15.71 3.30
CA ILE A 449 21.54 -14.86 3.88
C ILE A 449 21.92 -14.45 5.30
N ALA A 450 21.24 -13.43 5.84
CA ALA A 450 21.25 -13.16 7.28
C ALA A 450 20.40 -14.24 8.01
N PRO A 451 21.01 -15.16 8.79
CA PRO A 451 20.25 -16.27 9.36
C PRO A 451 19.23 -15.80 10.41
N LEU A 452 18.07 -16.44 10.41
CA LEU A 452 16.98 -16.12 11.32
C LEU A 452 17.32 -16.57 12.75
N ALA A 453 17.23 -15.63 13.68
CA ALA A 453 17.51 -15.80 15.10
C ALA A 453 16.23 -15.84 15.95
N GLY A 454 15.14 -15.20 15.51
CA GLY A 454 13.87 -15.20 16.24
C GLY A 454 12.74 -14.52 15.48
N ALA A 455 11.54 -14.57 16.05
CA ALA A 455 10.35 -13.95 15.48
C ALA A 455 9.36 -13.48 16.56
N ILE A 456 8.51 -12.54 16.17
CA ILE A 456 7.39 -12.00 16.93
C ILE A 456 6.15 -12.15 16.05
N GLU A 457 5.17 -12.93 16.50
CA GLU A 457 3.93 -13.19 15.77
C GLU A 457 2.73 -12.92 16.66
N TYR A 458 1.63 -12.46 16.08
CA TYR A 458 0.34 -12.33 16.75
C TYR A 458 -0.63 -13.37 16.20
N GLN A 459 -1.12 -14.23 17.09
CA GLN A 459 -2.05 -15.32 16.79
C GLN A 459 -3.43 -14.90 17.26
N ARG A 460 -4.35 -14.62 16.34
CA ARG A 460 -5.72 -14.24 16.68
C ARG A 460 -6.56 -15.47 17.03
N ASP A 461 -7.60 -15.27 17.84
CA ASP A 461 -8.52 -16.32 18.27
C ASP A 461 -9.27 -16.99 17.09
N ASN A 462 -9.42 -16.27 15.97
CA ASN A 462 -10.03 -16.78 14.74
C ASN A 462 -9.07 -17.64 13.89
N GLY A 463 -7.82 -17.83 14.33
CA GLY A 463 -6.78 -18.59 13.61
C GLY A 463 -5.90 -17.74 12.69
N ASP A 464 -6.17 -16.45 12.51
CA ASP A 464 -5.32 -15.57 11.71
C ASP A 464 -3.94 -15.38 12.37
N LEU A 465 -2.89 -15.41 11.55
CA LEU A 465 -1.51 -15.15 11.97
C LEU A 465 -1.03 -13.83 11.38
N LEU A 466 -0.35 -13.01 12.16
CA LEU A 466 0.32 -11.80 11.70
C LEU A 466 1.77 -11.81 12.19
N THR A 467 2.74 -11.70 11.27
CA THR A 467 4.14 -11.53 11.66
C THR A 467 4.41 -10.06 11.99
N PHE A 468 4.78 -9.76 13.24
CA PHE A 468 5.08 -8.40 13.69
C PHE A 468 6.56 -8.04 13.56
N GLY A 469 7.45 -9.02 13.61
CA GLY A 469 8.87 -8.76 13.40
C GLY A 469 9.72 -10.01 13.42
N ILE A 470 10.95 -9.87 12.95
CA ILE A 470 11.95 -10.92 12.94
C ILE A 470 13.27 -10.44 13.52
N LEU A 471 13.98 -11.33 14.20
CA LEU A 471 15.35 -11.14 14.64
C LEU A 471 16.25 -11.95 13.71
N GLN A 472 17.24 -11.30 13.10
CA GLN A 472 18.24 -11.91 12.24
C GLN A 472 19.64 -11.68 12.84
N LYS A 473 20.60 -12.53 12.47
CA LYS A 473 22.01 -12.25 12.76
C LYS A 473 22.43 -10.99 12.01
N PHE A 474 23.13 -10.09 12.69
CA PHE A 474 23.76 -8.96 12.04
C PHE A 474 24.98 -9.42 11.23
N ILE A 475 25.08 -8.94 9.99
CA ILE A 475 26.18 -9.25 9.08
C ILE A 475 27.05 -8.01 8.98
N GLN A 476 28.31 -8.11 9.40
CA GLN A 476 29.29 -7.05 9.15
C GLN A 476 29.55 -6.96 7.63
N ASN A 477 29.43 -5.76 7.09
CA ASN A 477 29.47 -5.49 5.65
C ASN A 477 30.07 -4.10 5.40
N GLU A 478 30.53 -3.86 4.18
CA GLU A 478 31.08 -2.57 3.73
C GLU A 478 30.00 -1.64 3.14
N GLY A 479 28.77 -2.14 3.00
CA GLY A 479 27.61 -1.44 2.48
C GLY A 479 26.68 -2.38 1.70
N ASP A 480 25.62 -1.81 1.14
CA ASP A 480 24.84 -2.49 0.12
C ASP A 480 25.62 -2.58 -1.21
N ALA A 481 25.28 -3.59 -2.02
CA ALA A 481 25.93 -3.83 -3.30
C ALA A 481 25.61 -2.71 -4.30
N TRP A 482 24.54 -1.93 -4.08
CA TRP A 482 24.23 -0.77 -4.91
C TRP A 482 25.30 0.31 -4.78
N LYS A 483 25.62 0.73 -3.55
CA LYS A 483 26.66 1.72 -3.30
C LYS A 483 28.02 1.23 -3.77
N TYR A 484 28.38 -0.02 -3.45
CA TYR A 484 29.62 -0.63 -3.93
C TYR A 484 29.71 -0.58 -5.47
N THR A 485 28.62 -0.92 -6.16
CA THR A 485 28.56 -0.86 -7.63
C THR A 485 28.74 0.56 -8.14
N LEU A 486 28.11 1.57 -7.53
CA LEU A 486 28.27 2.96 -7.95
C LEU A 486 29.70 3.48 -7.74
N ASP A 487 30.36 3.07 -6.66
CA ASP A 487 31.75 3.44 -6.37
C ASP A 487 32.72 2.81 -7.39
N GLU A 488 32.45 1.59 -7.86
CA GLU A 488 33.20 0.95 -8.96
C GLU A 488 32.90 1.59 -10.32
N LEU A 489 31.63 1.92 -10.57
CA LEU A 489 31.20 2.57 -11.80
C LEU A 489 31.77 3.99 -11.92
N SER A 490 31.92 4.69 -10.80
CA SER A 490 32.61 5.98 -10.71
C SER A 490 34.04 5.88 -11.24
N ARG A 491 34.83 4.94 -10.73
CA ARG A 491 36.20 4.70 -11.20
C ARG A 491 36.27 4.36 -12.69
N TYR A 492 35.41 3.44 -13.13
CA TYR A 492 35.30 3.06 -14.54
C TYR A 492 34.98 4.24 -15.46
N LEU A 493 34.00 5.07 -15.09
CA LEU A 493 33.59 6.22 -15.90
C LEU A 493 34.58 7.38 -15.85
N GLU A 494 35.25 7.61 -14.72
CA GLU A 494 36.35 8.58 -14.63
C GLU A 494 37.51 8.20 -15.56
N GLU A 495 37.87 6.91 -15.62
CA GLU A 495 38.88 6.43 -16.55
C GLU A 495 38.43 6.59 -18.01
N ALA A 496 37.16 6.28 -18.30
CA ALA A 496 36.56 6.48 -19.63
C ALA A 496 36.61 7.95 -20.08
N LEU A 497 36.45 8.92 -19.17
CA LEU A 497 36.56 10.35 -19.49
C LEU A 497 37.97 10.74 -19.97
N THR A 498 39.00 9.99 -19.58
CA THR A 498 40.37 10.22 -20.06
C THR A 498 40.61 9.61 -21.46
N HIS A 499 39.71 8.74 -21.94
CA HIS A 499 39.81 8.02 -23.22
C HIS A 499 38.48 8.04 -24.02
N PRO A 500 37.85 9.20 -24.28
CA PRO A 500 36.46 9.26 -24.78
C PRO A 500 36.24 8.63 -26.15
N THR A 501 37.29 8.43 -26.95
CA THR A 501 37.21 7.81 -28.29
C THR A 501 37.63 6.34 -28.34
N ALA A 502 38.01 5.73 -27.21
CA ALA A 502 38.50 4.35 -27.19
C ALA A 502 37.37 3.32 -27.42
N ILE A 503 36.12 3.67 -27.09
CA ILE A 503 34.95 2.83 -27.36
C ILE A 503 34.06 3.53 -28.37
N THR A 504 33.68 2.79 -29.41
CA THR A 504 32.67 3.24 -30.39
C THR A 504 31.40 2.41 -30.22
N THR A 505 30.28 2.88 -30.78
CA THR A 505 29.02 2.12 -30.78
C THR A 505 29.16 0.75 -31.45
N SER A 506 30.14 0.57 -32.33
CA SER A 506 30.46 -0.72 -32.97
C SER A 506 31.06 -1.75 -32.00
N SER A 507 31.60 -1.30 -30.87
CA SER A 507 32.18 -2.16 -29.82
C SER A 507 31.10 -2.73 -28.87
N ILE A 508 29.85 -2.26 -28.97
CA ILE A 508 28.72 -2.75 -28.18
C ILE A 508 27.97 -3.80 -29.01
N PRO A 509 27.84 -5.06 -28.52
CA PRO A 509 27.15 -6.10 -29.28
C PRO A 509 25.67 -5.76 -29.50
N GLN A 510 25.20 -5.84 -30.75
CA GLN A 510 23.77 -5.75 -31.08
C GLN A 510 23.10 -7.14 -31.08
N LYS A 511 23.24 -7.84 -29.96
CA LYS A 511 22.68 -9.18 -29.73
C LYS A 511 21.92 -9.20 -28.41
N SER A 512 21.01 -10.16 -28.25
CA SER A 512 20.36 -10.39 -26.96
C SER A 512 21.39 -10.84 -25.93
N LEU A 513 21.12 -10.53 -24.65
CA LEU A 513 21.96 -11.02 -23.56
C LEU A 513 22.11 -12.54 -23.60
N MET A 514 21.03 -13.26 -23.94
CA MET A 514 21.05 -14.72 -24.05
C MET A 514 21.93 -15.24 -25.20
N ALA A 515 21.95 -14.54 -26.33
CA ALA A 515 22.88 -14.88 -27.43
C ALA A 515 24.35 -14.65 -27.03
N LEU A 516 24.62 -13.68 -26.15
CA LEU A 516 25.97 -13.38 -25.67
C LEU A 516 26.47 -14.29 -24.54
N VAL A 517 25.59 -15.03 -23.85
CA VAL A 517 25.99 -15.93 -22.74
C VAL A 517 26.96 -17.02 -23.21
N ASP A 518 26.78 -17.51 -24.43
CA ASP A 518 27.64 -18.55 -25.02
C ASP A 518 28.94 -17.97 -25.60
N GLU A 519 29.06 -16.65 -25.70
CA GLU A 519 30.25 -15.97 -26.18
C GLU A 519 31.25 -15.71 -25.05
N ASP A 520 32.52 -15.56 -25.41
CA ASP A 520 33.56 -15.13 -24.49
C ASP A 520 33.54 -13.61 -24.32
N ILE A 521 33.79 -13.14 -23.10
CA ILE A 521 33.89 -11.71 -22.81
C ILE A 521 35.11 -11.15 -23.58
N PRO A 522 34.95 -10.13 -24.43
CA PRO A 522 36.03 -9.51 -25.19
C PRO A 522 37.16 -9.04 -24.27
N SER A 523 38.40 -9.04 -24.78
CA SER A 523 39.55 -8.54 -24.03
C SER A 523 39.37 -7.08 -23.62
N GLU A 524 38.80 -6.25 -24.50
CA GLU A 524 38.48 -4.85 -24.23
C GLU A 524 37.55 -4.71 -23.01
N ALA A 525 36.46 -5.47 -22.97
CA ALA A 525 35.54 -5.44 -21.84
C ALA A 525 36.19 -5.92 -20.54
N ARG A 526 37.10 -6.90 -20.61
CA ARG A 526 37.87 -7.38 -19.44
C ARG A 526 38.87 -6.35 -18.93
N GLU A 527 39.54 -5.64 -19.84
CA GLU A 527 40.51 -4.60 -19.50
C GLU A 527 39.83 -3.41 -18.83
N TRP A 528 38.74 -2.91 -19.42
CA TRP A 528 38.07 -1.71 -18.93
C TRP A 528 37.17 -1.94 -17.71
N ILE A 529 36.31 -2.98 -17.72
CA ILE A 529 35.41 -3.24 -16.58
C ILE A 529 36.20 -3.84 -15.41
N GLY A 530 37.27 -4.59 -15.71
CA GLY A 530 38.21 -5.08 -14.74
C GLY A 530 37.58 -6.04 -13.71
N PRO A 531 37.94 -5.92 -12.41
CA PRO A 531 37.54 -6.85 -11.36
C PRO A 531 36.03 -7.00 -11.18
N TYR A 532 35.24 -5.99 -11.52
CA TYR A 532 33.79 -6.01 -11.29
C TYR A 532 33.07 -7.11 -12.11
N LEU A 533 33.66 -7.60 -13.21
CA LEU A 533 33.13 -8.77 -13.92
C LEU A 533 33.08 -10.02 -13.04
N GLU A 534 34.05 -10.20 -12.15
CA GLU A 534 34.11 -11.32 -11.21
C GLU A 534 33.07 -11.15 -10.09
N GLU A 535 32.83 -9.92 -9.63
CA GLU A 535 31.76 -9.63 -8.68
C GLU A 535 30.38 -9.91 -9.26
N ALA A 536 30.14 -9.52 -10.52
CA ALA A 536 28.92 -9.85 -11.24
C ALA A 536 28.75 -11.37 -11.41
N ARG A 537 29.84 -12.09 -11.70
CA ARG A 537 29.86 -13.56 -11.79
C ARG A 537 29.49 -14.19 -10.44
N LEU A 538 30.11 -13.73 -9.34
CA LEU A 538 29.84 -14.22 -8.00
C LEU A 538 28.39 -13.97 -7.60
N LEU A 539 27.86 -12.77 -7.89
CA LEU A 539 26.45 -12.47 -7.63
C LEU A 539 25.51 -13.38 -8.43
N GLY A 540 25.83 -13.69 -9.69
CA GLY A 540 25.08 -14.65 -10.52
C GLY A 540 25.07 -16.06 -9.94
N LEU A 541 26.22 -16.50 -9.40
CA LEU A 541 26.33 -17.76 -8.67
C LEU A 541 25.45 -17.75 -7.41
N ARG A 542 25.52 -16.71 -6.57
CA ARG A 542 24.71 -16.62 -5.34
C ARG A 542 23.22 -16.58 -5.61
N THR A 543 22.78 -15.89 -6.66
CA THR A 543 21.37 -15.92 -7.08
C THR A 543 20.94 -17.32 -7.49
N GLY A 544 21.78 -18.04 -8.24
CA GLY A 544 21.44 -19.38 -8.69
C GLY A 544 21.41 -20.40 -7.54
N GLU A 545 22.37 -20.32 -6.62
CA GLU A 545 22.39 -21.14 -5.40
C GLU A 545 21.16 -20.86 -4.51
N LEU A 546 20.74 -19.60 -4.40
CA LEU A 546 19.49 -19.23 -3.72
C LEU A 546 18.28 -19.93 -4.35
N HIS A 547 18.12 -19.83 -5.68
CA HIS A 547 16.99 -20.45 -6.37
C HIS A 547 17.01 -21.98 -6.29
N ALA A 548 18.19 -22.59 -6.39
CA ALA A 548 18.37 -24.02 -6.18
C ALA A 548 17.94 -24.43 -4.75
N ALA A 549 18.34 -23.67 -3.73
CA ALA A 549 17.94 -23.91 -2.34
C ALA A 549 16.42 -23.78 -2.17
N LEU A 550 15.79 -22.73 -2.72
CA LEU A 550 14.34 -22.50 -2.66
C LEU A 550 13.53 -23.57 -3.39
N ALA A 551 14.12 -24.26 -4.37
CA ALA A 551 13.50 -25.35 -5.11
C ALA A 551 13.78 -26.74 -4.52
N SER A 552 14.62 -26.85 -3.49
CA SER A 552 15.20 -28.12 -3.05
C SER A 552 14.26 -29.04 -2.26
N ASP A 553 13.10 -28.56 -1.81
CA ASP A 553 12.18 -29.32 -0.96
C ASP A 553 10.93 -29.73 -1.71
N SER A 554 10.75 -31.03 -1.97
CA SER A 554 9.58 -31.58 -2.68
C SER A 554 8.39 -31.91 -1.77
N GLU A 555 8.59 -31.88 -0.44
CA GLU A 555 7.62 -32.30 0.57
C GLU A 555 6.91 -31.10 1.21
N ASP A 556 7.62 -29.99 1.42
CA ASP A 556 7.02 -28.75 1.94
C ASP A 556 6.16 -28.08 0.85
N SER A 557 4.83 -28.05 1.05
CA SER A 557 3.90 -27.48 0.06
C SER A 557 4.16 -26.01 -0.27
N GLU A 558 4.72 -25.23 0.66
CA GLU A 558 4.98 -23.80 0.46
C GLU A 558 6.22 -23.56 -0.43
N PHE A 559 7.16 -24.51 -0.46
CA PHE A 559 8.42 -24.42 -1.22
C PHE A 559 8.50 -25.40 -2.39
N LYS A 560 7.63 -26.41 -2.42
CA LYS A 560 7.55 -27.40 -3.50
C LYS A 560 7.43 -26.71 -4.85
N PRO A 561 8.36 -26.98 -5.79
CA PRO A 561 8.29 -26.42 -7.12
C PRO A 561 6.99 -26.83 -7.83
N GLU A 562 6.37 -25.87 -8.53
CA GLU A 562 5.10 -26.06 -9.22
C GLU A 562 5.26 -25.94 -10.74
N PRO A 563 4.50 -26.69 -11.54
CA PRO A 563 4.57 -26.55 -12.99
C PRO A 563 4.13 -25.15 -13.44
N PHE A 564 4.77 -24.66 -14.49
CA PHE A 564 4.34 -23.47 -15.22
C PHE A 564 3.16 -23.82 -16.12
N THR A 565 1.94 -23.74 -15.56
CA THR A 565 0.71 -24.17 -16.26
C THR A 565 0.25 -23.16 -17.32
N ASP A 566 -0.57 -23.61 -18.27
CA ASP A 566 -1.21 -22.72 -19.25
C ASP A 566 -2.07 -21.63 -18.59
N PHE A 567 -2.70 -21.94 -17.44
CA PHE A 567 -3.46 -20.97 -16.66
C PHE A 567 -2.55 -19.88 -16.09
N TYR A 568 -1.44 -20.25 -15.46
CA TYR A 568 -0.46 -19.30 -14.95
C TYR A 568 0.14 -18.46 -16.09
N ARG A 569 0.52 -19.09 -17.21
CA ARG A 569 1.07 -18.40 -18.38
C ARG A 569 0.12 -17.31 -18.91
N ARG A 570 -1.17 -17.62 -19.03
CA ARG A 570 -2.20 -16.65 -19.41
C ARG A 570 -2.36 -15.55 -18.36
N GLY A 571 -2.36 -15.91 -17.07
CA GLY A 571 -2.39 -14.94 -15.97
C GLY A 571 -1.22 -13.97 -15.97
N LEU A 572 0.01 -14.48 -16.17
CA LEU A 572 1.23 -13.69 -16.29
C LEU A 572 1.12 -12.70 -17.46
N TYR A 573 0.71 -13.17 -18.64
CA TYR A 573 0.48 -12.31 -19.81
C TYR A 573 -0.54 -11.20 -19.52
N GLN A 574 -1.67 -11.52 -18.87
CA GLN A 574 -2.68 -10.52 -18.51
C GLN A 574 -2.13 -9.52 -17.47
N SER A 575 -1.33 -9.96 -16.51
CA SER A 575 -0.65 -9.08 -15.55
C SER A 575 0.30 -8.11 -16.25
N MET A 576 1.14 -8.60 -17.17
CA MET A 576 2.05 -7.77 -17.98
C MET A 576 1.27 -6.76 -18.83
N LEU A 577 0.18 -7.17 -19.49
CA LEU A 577 -0.71 -6.25 -20.21
C LEU A 577 -1.36 -5.22 -19.29
N GLY A 578 -1.73 -5.60 -18.07
CA GLY A 578 -2.26 -4.70 -17.05
C GLY A 578 -1.27 -3.56 -16.76
N THR A 579 0.02 -3.89 -16.56
CA THR A 579 1.10 -2.91 -16.36
C THR A 579 1.25 -1.97 -17.56
N VAL A 580 1.14 -2.48 -18.80
CA VAL A 580 1.14 -1.64 -20.02
C VAL A 580 -0.08 -0.72 -20.05
N ASN A 581 -1.27 -1.26 -19.86
CA ASN A 581 -2.54 -0.53 -19.95
C ASN A 581 -2.67 0.55 -18.87
N MET A 582 -1.98 0.38 -17.73
CA MET A 582 -1.94 1.40 -16.67
C MET A 582 -0.94 2.52 -16.99
N ASN A 583 0.28 2.18 -17.41
CA ASN A 583 1.38 3.14 -17.48
C ASN A 583 1.54 3.83 -18.85
N PHE A 584 1.15 3.20 -19.97
CA PHE A 584 1.24 3.83 -21.29
C PHE A 584 0.27 5.02 -21.45
N PRO A 585 -0.99 4.97 -20.97
CA PRO A 585 -1.84 6.16 -20.94
C PRO A 585 -1.24 7.29 -20.11
N LEU A 586 -0.64 6.98 -18.96
CA LEU A 586 0.07 7.96 -18.13
C LEU A 586 1.21 8.63 -18.91
N LEU A 587 2.06 7.82 -19.57
CA LEU A 587 3.14 8.33 -20.44
C LEU A 587 2.61 9.24 -21.54
N ARG A 588 1.54 8.85 -22.26
CA ARG A 588 0.93 9.70 -23.32
C ARG A 588 0.43 11.04 -22.78
N THR A 589 -0.08 11.05 -21.55
CA THR A 589 -0.61 12.27 -20.92
C THR A 589 0.53 13.20 -20.49
N GLN A 590 1.62 12.64 -19.98
CA GLN A 590 2.74 13.40 -19.41
C GLN A 590 3.89 13.69 -20.39
N VAL A 591 3.94 13.05 -21.56
CA VAL A 591 5.05 13.20 -22.53
C VAL A 591 5.37 14.66 -22.89
N LYS A 592 4.35 15.52 -22.97
CA LYS A 592 4.52 16.95 -23.27
C LYS A 592 5.22 17.73 -22.15
N GLY A 593 5.18 17.23 -20.91
CA GLY A 593 5.85 17.83 -19.76
C GLY A 593 7.28 17.33 -19.55
N LEU A 594 7.74 16.35 -20.32
CA LEU A 594 9.13 15.86 -20.27
C LEU A 594 10.06 16.80 -21.05
N GLN A 595 11.29 16.96 -20.55
CA GLN A 595 12.33 17.75 -21.23
C GLN A 595 12.84 17.02 -22.49
N GLU A 596 13.25 17.76 -23.52
CA GLU A 596 14.06 17.21 -24.61
C GLU A 596 15.47 16.92 -24.06
N PRO A 597 16.10 15.75 -24.28
CA PRO A 597 15.82 14.69 -25.28
C PRO A 597 14.89 13.55 -24.81
N VAL A 598 14.53 13.48 -23.52
CA VAL A 598 13.70 12.40 -22.94
C VAL A 598 12.33 12.31 -23.62
N GLN A 599 11.77 13.45 -24.01
CA GLN A 599 10.52 13.49 -24.77
C GLN A 599 10.59 12.71 -26.09
N ASN A 600 11.71 12.75 -26.82
CA ASN A 600 11.84 12.04 -28.10
C ASN A 600 11.92 10.53 -27.89
N LEU A 601 12.67 10.09 -26.88
CA LEU A 601 12.73 8.69 -26.48
C LEU A 601 11.35 8.17 -26.04
N ALA A 602 10.58 8.98 -25.29
CA ALA A 602 9.21 8.65 -24.92
C ALA A 602 8.30 8.46 -26.14
N LYS A 603 8.43 9.30 -27.18
CA LYS A 603 7.68 9.15 -28.44
C LYS A 603 8.04 7.84 -29.14
N GLN A 604 9.34 7.51 -29.23
CA GLN A 604 9.80 6.24 -29.83
C GLN A 604 9.25 5.02 -29.10
N VAL A 605 9.23 5.04 -27.76
CA VAL A 605 8.65 3.97 -26.94
C VAL A 605 7.14 3.84 -27.16
N LEU A 606 6.42 4.97 -27.27
CA LEU A 606 4.99 4.98 -27.57
C LEU A 606 4.68 4.44 -28.97
N GLU A 607 5.47 4.80 -29.98
CA GLU A 607 5.37 4.25 -31.34
C GLU A 607 5.68 2.73 -31.36
N GLY A 608 6.58 2.28 -30.48
CA GLY A 608 6.94 0.88 -30.27
C GLY A 608 5.91 0.02 -29.53
N GLU A 609 4.81 0.59 -29.02
CA GLU A 609 3.83 -0.13 -28.18
C GLU A 609 3.26 -1.37 -28.88
N GLY A 610 3.01 -1.30 -30.19
CA GLY A 610 2.52 -2.44 -30.97
C GLY A 610 3.52 -3.61 -30.98
N ARG A 611 4.82 -3.31 -31.16
CA ARG A 611 5.90 -4.31 -31.10
C ARG A 611 6.01 -4.89 -29.70
N LEU A 612 5.93 -4.05 -28.66
CA LEU A 612 5.94 -4.47 -27.26
C LEU A 612 4.81 -5.46 -26.96
N ARG A 613 3.57 -5.12 -27.33
CA ARG A 613 2.40 -6.00 -27.13
C ARG A 613 2.57 -7.33 -27.88
N LYS A 614 3.14 -7.32 -29.08
CA LYS A 614 3.46 -8.54 -29.84
C LYS A 614 4.52 -9.40 -29.14
N ARG A 615 5.55 -8.79 -28.54
CA ARG A 615 6.55 -9.52 -27.73
C ARG A 615 5.88 -10.18 -26.51
N LEU A 616 5.04 -9.45 -25.77
CA LEU A 616 4.29 -10.04 -24.65
C LEU A 616 3.34 -11.16 -25.09
N LEU A 617 2.74 -11.05 -26.28
CA LEU A 617 1.86 -12.07 -26.86
C LEU A 617 2.57 -13.42 -27.04
N SER A 618 3.87 -13.40 -27.37
CA SER A 618 4.66 -14.62 -27.55
C SER A 618 4.70 -15.48 -26.27
N ILE A 619 4.64 -14.88 -25.09
CA ILE A 619 4.57 -15.59 -23.80
C ILE A 619 3.26 -16.35 -23.68
N ARG A 620 2.15 -15.81 -24.19
CA ARG A 620 0.84 -16.48 -24.18
C ARG A 620 0.80 -17.65 -25.15
N ASP A 621 1.32 -17.44 -26.36
CA ASP A 621 1.12 -18.34 -27.50
C ASP A 621 2.16 -19.46 -27.56
N ARG A 622 3.37 -19.24 -27.06
CA ARG A 622 4.42 -20.26 -26.99
C ARG A 622 4.25 -21.13 -25.75
N LYS A 623 4.34 -22.45 -25.93
CA LYS A 623 4.25 -23.40 -24.81
C LYS A 623 5.57 -23.43 -24.06
N LEU A 624 5.64 -22.68 -22.96
CA LEU A 624 6.81 -22.65 -22.08
C LEU A 624 6.71 -23.80 -21.07
N THR A 625 7.74 -24.66 -21.03
CA THR A 625 7.87 -25.76 -20.06
C THR A 625 8.95 -25.40 -19.05
N CYS A 626 8.53 -24.97 -17.86
CA CYS A 626 9.43 -24.59 -16.79
C CYS A 626 8.72 -24.74 -15.44
N THR A 627 9.42 -24.33 -14.39
CA THR A 627 8.98 -24.51 -13.01
C THR A 627 8.84 -23.17 -12.31
N ARG A 628 7.88 -23.10 -11.38
CA ARG A 628 7.64 -21.95 -10.51
C ARG A 628 8.08 -22.31 -9.11
N ILE A 629 8.83 -21.42 -8.48
CA ILE A 629 9.37 -21.60 -7.12
C ILE A 629 9.06 -20.38 -6.28
N ARG A 630 9.32 -20.46 -4.98
CA ARG A 630 9.41 -19.25 -4.16
C ARG A 630 10.63 -18.45 -4.61
N CYS A 631 10.44 -17.15 -4.78
CA CYS A 631 11.45 -16.20 -5.22
C CYS A 631 11.57 -15.08 -4.18
N HIS A 632 12.61 -14.28 -4.27
CA HIS A 632 12.77 -13.06 -3.48
C HIS A 632 11.69 -12.02 -3.85
N GLY A 633 11.35 -11.89 -5.13
CA GLY A 633 10.21 -11.11 -5.60
C GLY A 633 10.40 -9.60 -5.67
N ASP A 634 11.51 -9.06 -5.13
CA ASP A 634 11.97 -7.66 -5.29
C ASP A 634 13.50 -7.59 -5.27
N TYR A 635 14.14 -8.46 -6.05
CA TYR A 635 15.59 -8.62 -6.03
C TYR A 635 16.31 -7.54 -6.86
N HIS A 636 17.21 -6.80 -6.22
CA HIS A 636 18.07 -5.79 -6.83
C HIS A 636 19.32 -5.55 -5.96
N LEU A 637 20.30 -4.77 -6.44
CA LEU A 637 21.58 -4.53 -5.73
C LEU A 637 21.43 -3.91 -4.33
N GLY A 638 20.31 -3.24 -4.06
CA GLY A 638 20.00 -2.69 -2.74
C GLY A 638 19.58 -3.74 -1.71
N GLN A 639 19.20 -4.94 -2.17
CA GLN A 639 18.81 -6.08 -1.32
C GLN A 639 19.94 -7.11 -1.17
N VAL A 640 21.16 -6.68 -1.45
CA VAL A 640 22.35 -7.49 -1.34
C VAL A 640 23.39 -6.69 -0.57
N LEU A 641 23.99 -7.28 0.45
CA LEU A 641 25.09 -6.70 1.21
C LEU A 641 26.42 -7.22 0.68
N PHE A 642 27.42 -6.35 0.57
CA PHE A 642 28.78 -6.73 0.21
C PHE A 642 29.67 -6.83 1.44
N THR A 643 30.28 -8.01 1.63
CA THR A 643 31.12 -8.30 2.82
C THR A 643 32.61 -8.04 2.60
N GLY A 644 33.00 -7.46 1.46
CA GLY A 644 34.40 -7.33 1.01
C GLY A 644 34.91 -8.54 0.23
N LYS A 645 34.20 -9.68 0.28
CA LYS A 645 34.60 -10.93 -0.40
C LYS A 645 33.44 -11.77 -0.95
N ASP A 646 32.22 -11.49 -0.52
CA ASP A 646 31.02 -12.26 -0.88
C ASP A 646 29.76 -11.42 -0.68
N PHE A 647 28.66 -11.90 -1.24
CA PHE A 647 27.35 -11.27 -1.20
C PHE A 647 26.39 -12.00 -0.24
N ILE A 648 25.63 -11.22 0.52
CA ILE A 648 24.58 -11.72 1.41
C ILE A 648 23.25 -11.11 1.00
N ILE A 649 22.28 -11.98 0.69
CA ILE A 649 20.95 -11.61 0.24
C ILE A 649 20.06 -11.34 1.46
N ILE A 650 19.32 -10.24 1.43
CA ILE A 650 18.47 -9.78 2.54
C ILE A 650 17.10 -9.36 2.00
N ASP A 651 16.13 -9.18 2.91
CA ASP A 651 14.83 -8.54 2.63
C ASP A 651 13.93 -9.32 1.65
N PHE A 652 13.58 -10.54 2.02
CA PHE A 652 12.69 -11.39 1.20
C PHE A 652 11.22 -10.98 1.29
N GLU A 653 10.90 -9.74 1.68
CA GLU A 653 9.54 -9.25 1.85
C GLU A 653 8.76 -9.22 0.51
N GLY A 654 9.48 -9.11 -0.62
CA GLY A 654 8.92 -8.86 -1.94
C GLY A 654 8.39 -7.43 -2.07
N GLU A 655 7.85 -7.06 -3.24
CA GLU A 655 7.44 -5.67 -3.53
C GLU A 655 6.40 -5.14 -2.52
N PRO A 656 6.73 -4.20 -1.61
CA PRO A 656 5.85 -3.82 -0.49
C PRO A 656 4.50 -3.19 -0.89
N ALA A 657 4.42 -2.70 -2.13
CA ALA A 657 3.18 -2.17 -2.70
C ALA A 657 2.15 -3.27 -3.03
N ARG A 658 2.58 -4.52 -3.16
CA ARG A 658 1.69 -5.65 -3.48
C ARG A 658 1.11 -6.29 -2.21
N PRO A 659 -0.15 -6.75 -2.26
CA PRO A 659 -0.75 -7.52 -1.17
C PRO A 659 0.05 -8.78 -0.82
N LEU A 660 0.05 -9.17 0.46
CA LEU A 660 0.80 -10.34 0.96
C LEU A 660 0.55 -11.64 0.16
N ASN A 661 -0.69 -11.93 -0.20
CA ASN A 661 -1.05 -13.13 -0.96
C ASN A 661 -0.41 -13.16 -2.35
N VAL A 662 -0.16 -12.00 -2.96
CA VAL A 662 0.56 -11.89 -4.24
C VAL A 662 2.06 -12.04 -4.03
N ARG A 663 2.62 -11.50 -2.94
CA ARG A 663 4.05 -11.59 -2.59
C ARG A 663 4.49 -13.03 -2.30
N ARG A 664 3.57 -13.90 -1.86
CA ARG A 664 3.83 -15.32 -1.60
C ARG A 664 3.67 -16.25 -2.80
N LEU A 665 3.20 -15.75 -3.96
CA LEU A 665 3.02 -16.59 -5.14
C LEU A 665 4.35 -17.18 -5.61
N LYS A 666 4.31 -18.45 -6.04
CA LYS A 666 5.43 -19.07 -6.75
C LYS A 666 5.48 -18.58 -8.19
N GLU A 667 6.67 -18.18 -8.62
CA GLU A 667 6.90 -17.57 -9.92
C GLU A 667 8.14 -18.15 -10.61
N SER A 668 8.35 -17.76 -11.87
CA SER A 668 9.61 -18.10 -12.54
C SER A 668 10.77 -17.40 -11.83
N PRO A 669 11.89 -18.10 -11.58
CA PRO A 669 13.09 -17.49 -11.00
C PRO A 669 13.69 -16.38 -11.90
N LEU A 670 13.31 -16.34 -13.19
CA LEU A 670 13.70 -15.25 -14.09
C LEU A 670 13.14 -13.88 -13.69
N ARG A 671 12.14 -13.80 -12.79
CA ARG A 671 11.70 -12.51 -12.23
C ARG A 671 12.81 -11.84 -11.43
N ASP A 672 13.48 -12.59 -10.55
CA ASP A 672 14.56 -12.06 -9.71
C ASP A 672 15.78 -11.72 -10.58
N VAL A 673 16.08 -12.57 -11.57
CA VAL A 673 17.11 -12.30 -12.59
C VAL A 673 16.83 -11.00 -13.34
N ALA A 674 15.60 -10.80 -13.83
CA ALA A 674 15.20 -9.55 -14.46
C ALA A 674 15.33 -8.35 -13.50
N GLY A 675 15.00 -8.55 -12.22
CA GLY A 675 15.21 -7.57 -11.16
C GLY A 675 16.65 -7.07 -11.07
N MET A 676 17.60 -8.00 -10.97
CA MET A 676 19.02 -7.68 -10.89
C MET A 676 19.56 -7.06 -12.19
N LEU A 677 19.16 -7.56 -13.36
CA LEU A 677 19.55 -6.98 -14.65
C LEU A 677 19.05 -5.54 -14.83
N ARG A 678 17.81 -5.25 -14.39
CA ARG A 678 17.31 -3.87 -14.34
C ARG A 678 18.11 -3.03 -13.33
N SER A 679 18.55 -3.60 -12.22
CA SER A 679 19.41 -2.91 -11.26
C SER A 679 20.77 -2.53 -11.87
N PHE A 680 21.40 -3.39 -12.66
CA PHE A 680 22.62 -3.04 -13.39
C PHE A 680 22.39 -1.94 -14.43
N HIS A 681 21.28 -2.01 -15.16
CA HIS A 681 20.88 -0.93 -16.06
C HIS A 681 20.69 0.39 -15.31
N TYR A 682 20.03 0.40 -14.15
CA TYR A 682 19.90 1.60 -13.33
C TYR A 682 21.25 2.13 -12.86
N ALA A 683 22.17 1.26 -12.44
CA ALA A 683 23.50 1.64 -12.00
C ALA A 683 24.32 2.27 -13.14
N ALA A 684 24.28 1.69 -14.34
CA ALA A 684 24.98 2.21 -15.52
C ALA A 684 24.51 3.63 -15.92
N HIS A 685 23.23 3.93 -15.70
CA HIS A 685 22.65 5.24 -16.00
C HIS A 685 22.64 6.20 -14.80
N ALA A 686 23.16 5.80 -13.64
CA ALA A 686 23.15 6.61 -12.42
C ALA A 686 23.96 7.91 -12.56
N SER A 687 24.98 7.94 -13.43
CA SER A 687 25.76 9.15 -13.75
C SER A 687 24.92 10.20 -14.47
N SER A 688 23.95 9.80 -15.31
CA SER A 688 23.05 10.73 -16.02
C SER A 688 22.16 11.57 -15.09
N ILE A 689 22.02 11.16 -13.83
CA ILE A 689 21.18 11.79 -12.81
C ILE A 689 22.00 12.24 -11.59
N GLY A 690 23.33 12.27 -11.70
CA GLY A 690 24.22 12.84 -10.68
C GLY A 690 24.43 11.98 -9.42
N LEU A 691 24.21 10.67 -9.51
CA LEU A 691 24.44 9.75 -8.39
C LEU A 691 25.84 9.16 -8.34
N VAL A 692 26.60 9.25 -9.44
CA VAL A 692 27.98 8.77 -9.52
C VAL A 692 28.91 9.93 -9.18
N GLN A 693 29.74 9.77 -8.15
CA GLN A 693 30.70 10.82 -7.78
C GLN A 693 31.76 10.98 -8.87
N GLY A 694 32.30 12.20 -9.01
CA GLY A 694 33.35 12.53 -9.97
C GLY A 694 32.93 12.65 -11.43
N VAL A 695 31.72 12.19 -11.78
CA VAL A 695 31.14 12.30 -13.13
C VAL A 695 29.99 13.29 -13.12
N ARG A 696 30.02 14.27 -14.02
CA ARG A 696 28.97 15.27 -14.11
C ARG A 696 27.86 14.79 -15.05
N PRO A 697 26.57 15.06 -14.77
CA PRO A 697 25.45 14.65 -15.63
C PRO A 697 25.60 15.11 -17.09
N GLU A 698 26.19 16.29 -17.32
CA GLU A 698 26.46 16.82 -18.65
C GLU A 698 27.42 15.95 -19.50
N ASP A 699 28.32 15.21 -18.85
CA ASP A 699 29.30 14.36 -19.53
C ASP A 699 28.67 13.01 -19.95
N PHE A 700 27.43 12.71 -19.53
CA PHE A 700 26.80 11.41 -19.79
C PHE A 700 26.64 11.09 -21.28
N SER A 701 26.40 12.09 -22.14
CA SER A 701 26.26 11.85 -23.58
C SER A 701 27.53 11.26 -24.21
N LEU A 702 28.71 11.59 -23.65
CA LEU A 702 30.00 11.02 -24.04
C LEU A 702 30.22 9.63 -23.44
N LEU A 703 29.71 9.42 -22.23
CA LEU A 703 29.86 8.19 -21.45
C LEU A 703 28.80 7.12 -21.73
N GLU A 704 27.74 7.45 -22.46
CA GLU A 704 26.65 6.52 -22.74
C GLU A 704 27.12 5.20 -23.42
N PRO A 705 28.04 5.21 -24.41
CA PRO A 705 28.60 3.97 -24.96
C PRO A 705 29.34 3.12 -23.92
N TRP A 706 30.06 3.77 -23.00
CA TRP A 706 30.79 3.13 -21.91
C TRP A 706 29.85 2.49 -20.90
N ALA A 707 28.79 3.20 -20.52
CA ALA A 707 27.74 2.70 -19.64
C ALA A 707 27.05 1.46 -20.25
N ARG A 708 26.74 1.50 -21.56
CA ARG A 708 26.15 0.36 -22.29
C ARG A 708 27.10 -0.83 -22.40
N LEU A 709 28.40 -0.61 -22.65
CA LEU A 709 29.39 -1.69 -22.66
C LEU A 709 29.44 -2.36 -21.28
N TRP A 710 29.55 -1.56 -20.22
CA TRP A 710 29.59 -2.03 -18.83
C TRP A 710 28.34 -2.84 -18.51
N GLN A 711 27.15 -2.27 -18.74
CA GLN A 711 25.87 -2.92 -18.48
C GLN A 711 25.78 -4.27 -19.18
N THR A 712 26.17 -4.33 -20.46
CA THR A 712 26.05 -5.53 -21.29
C THR A 712 26.91 -6.66 -20.73
N TRP A 713 28.21 -6.42 -20.53
CA TRP A 713 29.13 -7.49 -20.13
C TRP A 713 29.03 -7.87 -18.66
N VAL A 714 28.65 -6.94 -17.77
CA VAL A 714 28.26 -7.25 -16.39
C VAL A 714 27.02 -8.14 -16.36
N SER A 715 26.00 -7.80 -17.16
CA SER A 715 24.77 -8.61 -17.28
C SER A 715 25.05 -10.01 -17.83
N VAL A 716 25.93 -10.12 -18.84
CA VAL A 716 26.36 -11.40 -19.41
C VAL A 716 27.15 -12.22 -18.40
N SER A 717 28.10 -11.63 -17.67
CA SER A 717 28.88 -12.32 -16.62
C SER A 717 27.95 -12.91 -15.55
N TYR A 718 27.00 -12.10 -15.08
CA TYR A 718 25.97 -12.51 -14.12
C TYR A 718 25.10 -13.66 -14.66
N LEU A 719 24.56 -13.53 -15.88
CA LEU A 719 23.70 -14.56 -16.49
C LEU A 719 24.45 -15.85 -16.76
N LYS A 720 25.69 -15.78 -17.25
CA LYS A 720 26.53 -16.94 -17.54
C LYS A 720 26.80 -17.75 -16.27
N ALA A 721 27.11 -17.07 -15.16
CA ALA A 721 27.28 -17.72 -13.87
C ALA A 721 25.96 -18.34 -13.35
N TYR A 722 24.86 -17.60 -13.43
CA TYR A 722 23.54 -18.07 -13.01
C TYR A 722 23.08 -19.32 -13.77
N LEU A 723 23.27 -19.34 -15.10
CA LEU A 723 22.89 -20.45 -15.97
C LEU A 723 23.85 -21.64 -15.89
N SER A 724 25.04 -21.47 -15.32
CA SER A 724 26.00 -22.58 -15.13
C SER A 724 25.55 -23.58 -14.06
N ILE A 725 24.61 -23.19 -13.19
CA ILE A 725 24.08 -24.05 -12.13
C ILE A 725 23.04 -25.01 -12.70
N ARG A 726 23.30 -26.31 -12.56
CA ARG A 726 22.45 -27.37 -13.13
C ARG A 726 21.01 -27.31 -12.60
N GLU A 727 20.86 -27.18 -11.29
CA GLU A 727 19.57 -27.11 -10.62
C GLU A 727 18.75 -25.93 -11.15
N VAL A 728 19.40 -24.81 -11.47
CA VAL A 728 18.74 -23.66 -12.09
C VAL A 728 18.31 -23.98 -13.52
N ARG A 729 19.16 -24.63 -14.33
CA ARG A 729 18.78 -25.01 -15.71
C ARG A 729 17.59 -25.96 -15.73
N ASP A 730 17.45 -26.85 -14.75
CA ASP A 730 16.31 -27.75 -14.61
C ASP A 730 15.00 -27.02 -14.25
N LEU A 731 15.07 -25.81 -13.68
CA LEU A 731 13.90 -24.97 -13.37
C LEU A 731 13.43 -24.13 -14.57
N LEU A 732 14.31 -23.88 -15.53
CA LEU A 732 14.08 -22.99 -16.66
C LEU A 732 13.59 -23.74 -17.90
N PRO A 733 13.07 -23.02 -18.92
CA PRO A 733 12.85 -23.63 -20.22
C PRO A 733 14.11 -24.31 -20.77
N PRO A 734 13.98 -25.49 -21.40
CA PRO A 734 15.13 -26.22 -21.94
C PRO A 734 15.80 -25.43 -23.07
N SER A 735 15.01 -24.79 -23.92
CA SER A 735 15.50 -23.92 -25.00
C SER A 735 15.91 -22.55 -24.49
N LEU A 736 17.10 -22.08 -24.86
CA LEU A 736 17.58 -20.72 -24.54
C LEU A 736 16.70 -19.64 -25.20
N ASP A 737 16.10 -19.90 -26.36
CA ASP A 737 15.13 -18.99 -26.98
C ASP A 737 13.90 -18.78 -26.08
N ASP A 738 13.43 -19.86 -25.45
CA ASP A 738 12.28 -19.80 -24.54
C ASP A 738 12.65 -19.08 -23.24
N VAL A 739 13.89 -19.25 -22.76
CA VAL A 739 14.45 -18.47 -21.64
C VAL A 739 14.49 -16.99 -22.00
N GLN A 740 14.97 -16.64 -23.20
CA GLN A 740 15.03 -15.26 -23.68
C GLN A 740 13.64 -14.61 -23.74
N ILE A 741 12.65 -15.31 -24.29
CA ILE A 741 11.27 -14.81 -24.38
C ILE A 741 10.71 -14.51 -22.99
N LEU A 742 10.89 -15.43 -22.04
CA LEU A 742 10.38 -15.26 -20.68
C LEU A 742 11.13 -14.16 -19.92
N LEU A 743 12.46 -14.10 -20.04
CA LEU A 743 13.28 -13.06 -19.42
C LEU A 743 12.93 -11.67 -19.96
N ASN A 744 12.80 -11.51 -21.28
CA ASN A 744 12.40 -10.24 -21.90
C ASN A 744 11.01 -9.82 -21.44
N GLY A 745 10.09 -10.76 -21.23
CA GLY A 745 8.79 -10.50 -20.62
C GLY A 745 8.90 -9.85 -19.25
N TYR A 746 9.69 -10.45 -18.34
CA TYR A 746 9.90 -9.91 -17.00
C TYR A 746 10.68 -8.59 -16.99
N LEU A 747 11.70 -8.44 -17.85
CA LEU A 747 12.44 -7.18 -18.02
C LEU A 747 11.51 -6.05 -18.47
N LEU A 748 10.66 -6.29 -19.48
CA LEU A 748 9.65 -5.33 -19.92
C LEU A 748 8.64 -5.01 -18.82
N GLN A 749 8.13 -6.04 -18.13
CA GLN A 749 7.18 -5.84 -17.04
C GLN A 749 7.76 -4.92 -15.95
N LYS A 750 9.00 -5.18 -15.54
CA LYS A 750 9.69 -4.38 -14.51
C LYS A 750 10.00 -2.97 -15.02
N ALA A 751 10.51 -2.82 -16.24
CA ALA A 751 10.80 -1.50 -16.81
C ALA A 751 9.54 -0.62 -16.98
N ILE A 752 8.39 -1.20 -17.32
CA ILE A 752 7.12 -0.46 -17.44
C ILE A 752 6.54 -0.11 -16.07
N TYR A 753 6.72 -0.99 -15.07
CA TYR A 753 6.38 -0.66 -13.69
C TYR A 753 7.24 0.51 -13.18
N GLU A 754 8.56 0.44 -13.37
CA GLU A 754 9.52 1.50 -13.06
C GLU A 754 9.14 2.82 -13.74
N LEU A 755 8.79 2.80 -15.04
CA LEU A 755 8.30 3.97 -15.76
C LEU A 755 7.12 4.63 -15.05
N GLY A 756 6.13 3.84 -14.64
CA GLY A 756 4.98 4.33 -13.87
C GLY A 756 5.37 4.96 -12.55
N TYR A 757 6.31 4.34 -11.85
CA TYR A 757 6.81 4.85 -10.58
C TYR A 757 7.55 6.17 -10.75
N GLU A 758 8.48 6.27 -11.70
CA GLU A 758 9.28 7.49 -11.90
C GLU A 758 8.44 8.65 -12.44
N LEU A 759 7.46 8.39 -13.33
CA LEU A 759 6.53 9.43 -13.79
C LEU A 759 5.75 10.09 -12.65
N ASN A 760 5.45 9.35 -11.58
CA ASN A 760 4.69 9.86 -10.43
C ASN A 760 5.56 10.44 -9.31
N ASN A 761 6.82 10.03 -9.21
CA ASN A 761 7.66 10.34 -8.04
C ASN A 761 8.95 11.10 -8.38
N ARG A 762 9.58 10.85 -9.54
CA ARG A 762 10.90 11.38 -9.92
C ARG A 762 11.00 11.60 -11.44
N PRO A 763 10.40 12.67 -11.99
CA PRO A 763 10.40 12.92 -13.43
C PRO A 763 11.80 12.92 -14.08
N ASP A 764 12.83 13.34 -13.35
CA ASP A 764 14.22 13.38 -13.85
C ASP A 764 14.79 11.97 -14.13
N TRP A 765 14.20 10.93 -13.53
CA TRP A 765 14.67 9.55 -13.66
C TRP A 765 13.99 8.80 -14.81
N VAL A 766 12.96 9.40 -15.43
CA VAL A 766 12.10 8.76 -16.46
C VAL A 766 12.89 8.29 -17.68
N ARG A 767 14.03 8.92 -17.99
CA ARG A 767 14.92 8.48 -19.09
C ARG A 767 15.36 7.02 -18.93
N ILE A 768 15.65 6.57 -17.71
CA ILE A 768 16.21 5.25 -17.44
C ILE A 768 15.25 4.11 -17.82
N PRO A 769 14.00 4.06 -17.33
CA PRO A 769 13.07 3.02 -17.75
C PRO A 769 12.66 3.14 -19.23
N LEU A 770 12.61 4.36 -19.80
CA LEU A 770 12.35 4.53 -21.23
C LEU A 770 13.45 3.91 -22.10
N ASP A 771 14.72 4.19 -21.78
CA ASP A 771 15.86 3.63 -22.53
C ASP A 771 15.89 2.10 -22.39
N GLY A 772 15.63 1.59 -21.19
CA GLY A 772 15.50 0.15 -20.97
C GLY A 772 14.42 -0.51 -21.82
N ILE A 773 13.22 0.09 -21.89
CA ILE A 773 12.15 -0.41 -22.77
C ILE A 773 12.59 -0.34 -24.23
N HIS A 774 13.20 0.77 -24.65
CA HIS A 774 13.64 0.98 -26.02
C HIS A 774 14.69 -0.07 -26.43
N GLN A 775 15.74 -0.26 -25.64
CA GLN A 775 16.78 -1.27 -25.87
C GLN A 775 16.19 -2.68 -26.01
N ILE A 776 15.25 -3.08 -25.13
CA ILE A 776 14.62 -4.41 -25.22
C ILE A 776 13.76 -4.55 -26.48
N LEU A 777 13.24 -3.46 -27.04
CA LEU A 777 12.44 -3.49 -28.28
C LEU A 777 13.28 -3.50 -29.55
N GLU A 778 14.52 -3.01 -29.51
CA GLU A 778 15.44 -2.96 -30.65
C GLU A 778 16.20 -4.27 -30.90
N VAL A 779 16.44 -5.05 -29.85
CA VAL A 779 17.13 -6.35 -29.98
C VAL A 779 16.14 -7.43 -30.39
N ASP A 780 16.27 -7.96 -31.62
CA ASP A 780 15.38 -9.00 -32.19
C ASP A 780 15.41 -10.33 -31.42
#